data_AF-A0A842KIL0-F1
#
_entry.id   AF-A0A842KIL0-F1
#
_cell.length_a   1.000
_cell.length_b   1.000
_cell.length_c   1.000
_cell.angle_alpha   90.00
_cell.angle_beta   90.00
_cell.angle_gamma   90.00
#
_symmetry.space_group_name_H-M   'P 1'
#
loop_
_entity.id
_entity.type
_entity.pdbx_description
1 polymer ?
#
loop_
_entity_poly.entity_id
_entity_poly.type
_entity_poly.pdbx_seq_one_letter_code
_entity_poly.pdbx_strand_id
1 'polypeptide(L)'
;MKILGLLCNWCSYAGADLAGVSRYQYPPTIRVVRVMCSTRVEPFFIIKAFLKGVDGVLVGGCHLGDCHYVTGNYYTIGKIYVAKKLLKFAGVNPSRLRLEWISASEGEKFARIVDEFSREIEKLGPLKEELKDDTLLKVAYNVSIKPRARIIAGKHRMLTFLGNKYDEIYTNYEFDRIGDEILRDEMNIETIKFLINEGKGFDEISKFIDKKILYLYLLDMIKNGELSFREENGKYVFLLENEIKKEEKDFSLDISETKDISELKKAHVIIGGGAYGINKAIELSKNGENVVIVEKYPSINKYTIRKHLSSLNDDCKYDEFLALVKEGKIFIANNSIVKSIRDGVVKIIKYPTRVNENCNNCNICYEICPVRTVDREQTIFSRKAIYGRNGAPSTFFLEKESPFCQTNCPAHVDVRGYVARIAEGDFEGAINLIRERLPLPGVLGRVCPHPCEEICRRNGIDGAISIRLLKRFVADWEWENKGKIDLGKMPVNENSKYKIAVIGSGPAGLTVAYELARMGYKVKIFEALPVAGGMLAVGIPPYRLPKDVLNREINAILEMGVEIQLNCRIGKDISFEEIRKNFDAIFIGVGAHKSRKMGIEGENLKGVIPGVDFLREVNIYPENVRAIISGKKVVVIGGGDVAIDAARCAIRFGCDVTILYRRSRQEMPAREEEIRYAEEEGVNFLFLTAPLKIVGKESVEKIECVKMELGEPDESGRRKPVPKKGSEFFIEADVVISAIGQQPDLSFLPDEIKKDGLIYVDENTGTTSLPGVFAGGDAVSGPSIVIEAVAWGRRVAKAIDAYLHGKKIDFDPVERDINRMIASYEDVDIMKRNVVLSIFGKEKRKNIEEISIDERISTFKEVEKGFDKKTAVSEANRCLACRACLGCGICGNECIKNAIDYEEKEKEIEIFAKSIEIDPEIKFNHEFFTPFEVEDILDLGIIMDFNAEKLKKICFLNFEKNKYFEELKERILEKGIEICDADIGVDFKIDFKYSELPYYKRIRRMFS
;
A
#
# COMPACT_ATOMS: atom_id res chain seq x y z
N MET A 1 -39.82 -13.15 -25.17
CA MET A 1 -39.38 -12.32 -24.03
C MET A 1 -40.36 -12.46 -22.88
N LYS A 2 -39.89 -12.94 -21.72
CA LYS A 2 -40.66 -13.21 -20.49
C LYS A 2 -40.05 -12.38 -19.36
N ILE A 3 -40.80 -11.42 -18.84
CA ILE A 3 -40.40 -10.62 -17.68
C ILE A 3 -41.21 -11.06 -16.48
N LEU A 4 -40.57 -11.27 -15.33
CA LEU A 4 -41.26 -11.57 -14.06
C LEU A 4 -41.26 -10.32 -13.17
N GLY A 5 -42.44 -9.81 -12.85
CA GLY A 5 -42.63 -8.71 -11.92
C GLY A 5 -42.93 -9.22 -10.50
N LEU A 6 -42.00 -9.11 -9.56
CA LEU A 6 -42.21 -9.41 -8.14
C LEU A 6 -42.59 -8.12 -7.41
N LEU A 7 -43.90 -7.88 -7.27
CA LEU A 7 -44.41 -6.58 -6.84
C LEU A 7 -44.92 -6.61 -5.40
N CYS A 8 -44.44 -5.68 -4.58
CA CYS A 8 -45.00 -5.39 -3.27
C CYS A 8 -46.49 -5.12 -3.35
N ASN A 9 -47.23 -5.88 -2.54
CA ASN A 9 -48.68 -5.84 -2.39
C ASN A 9 -49.22 -4.42 -2.18
N TRP A 10 -48.60 -3.67 -1.29
CA TRP A 10 -49.15 -2.43 -0.75
C TRP A 10 -49.04 -1.23 -1.69
N CYS A 11 -48.06 -1.24 -2.61
CA CYS A 11 -47.80 -0.09 -3.48
C CYS A 11 -47.63 -0.54 -4.93
N SER A 12 -46.51 -1.15 -5.29
CA SER A 12 -46.20 -1.45 -6.69
C SER A 12 -47.23 -2.36 -7.38
N TYR A 13 -47.85 -3.30 -6.66
CA TYR A 13 -48.93 -4.12 -7.23
C TYR A 13 -50.20 -3.30 -7.44
N ALA A 14 -50.57 -2.44 -6.48
CA ALA A 14 -51.71 -1.53 -6.64
C ALA A 14 -51.47 -0.51 -7.77
N GLY A 15 -50.24 -0.04 -7.96
CA GLY A 15 -49.85 0.77 -9.10
C GLY A 15 -49.99 0.02 -10.43
N ALA A 16 -49.60 -1.26 -10.47
CA ALA A 16 -49.83 -2.11 -11.64
C ALA A 16 -51.33 -2.35 -11.92
N ASP A 17 -52.14 -2.55 -10.88
CA ASP A 17 -53.59 -2.70 -10.99
C ASP A 17 -54.26 -1.43 -11.49
N LEU A 18 -53.88 -0.28 -10.93
CA LEU A 18 -54.29 1.04 -11.42
C LEU A 18 -53.90 1.23 -12.88
N ALA A 19 -52.71 0.77 -13.29
CA ALA A 19 -52.30 0.86 -14.69
C ALA A 19 -53.24 0.09 -15.63
N GLY A 20 -53.69 -1.10 -15.20
CA GLY A 20 -54.68 -1.89 -15.90
C GLY A 20 -56.06 -1.22 -15.96
N VAL A 21 -56.57 -0.73 -14.82
CA VAL A 21 -57.87 -0.05 -14.72
C VAL A 21 -57.89 1.24 -15.55
N SER A 22 -56.81 2.01 -15.50
CA SER A 22 -56.63 3.25 -16.28
C SER A 22 -56.29 2.99 -17.75
N ARG A 23 -56.19 1.73 -18.18
CA ARG A 23 -55.91 1.31 -19.57
C ARG A 23 -54.60 1.85 -20.15
N TYR A 24 -53.59 2.10 -19.30
CA TYR A 24 -52.26 2.45 -19.80
C TYR A 24 -51.68 1.26 -20.59
N GLN A 25 -51.08 1.56 -21.74
CA GLN A 25 -50.48 0.54 -22.59
C GLN A 25 -49.08 0.20 -22.08
N TYR A 26 -48.82 -1.08 -21.82
CA TYR A 26 -47.49 -1.60 -21.56
C TYR A 26 -47.35 -3.01 -22.16
N PRO A 27 -46.13 -3.45 -22.50
CA PRO A 27 -45.92 -4.75 -23.14
C PRO A 27 -46.53 -5.92 -22.35
N PRO A 28 -47.21 -6.89 -23.02
CA PRO A 28 -47.80 -8.07 -22.36
C PRO A 28 -46.74 -9.10 -21.92
N THR A 29 -45.46 -8.77 -22.04
CA THR A 29 -44.32 -9.64 -21.75
C THR A 29 -44.07 -9.80 -20.26
N ILE A 30 -44.62 -8.91 -19.42
CA ILE A 30 -44.52 -8.99 -17.97
C ILE A 30 -45.60 -9.89 -17.35
N ARG A 31 -45.18 -10.80 -16.47
CA ARG A 31 -46.05 -11.55 -15.57
C ARG A 31 -45.85 -11.06 -14.15
N VAL A 32 -46.91 -10.53 -13.55
CA VAL A 32 -46.87 -9.98 -12.20
C VAL A 32 -47.18 -11.07 -11.18
N VAL A 33 -46.29 -11.24 -10.21
CA VAL A 33 -46.47 -12.03 -9.00
C VAL A 33 -46.51 -11.08 -7.82
N ARG A 34 -47.64 -11.10 -7.12
CA ARG A 34 -47.87 -10.30 -5.92
C ARG A 34 -47.09 -10.92 -4.75
N VAL A 35 -46.22 -10.14 -4.12
CA VAL A 35 -45.53 -10.50 -2.88
C VAL A 35 -45.99 -9.58 -1.76
N MET A 36 -46.10 -10.07 -0.53
CA MET A 36 -46.56 -9.24 0.60
C MET A 36 -45.69 -8.01 0.82
N CYS A 37 -44.39 -8.12 0.55
CA CYS A 37 -43.43 -7.02 0.62
C CYS A 37 -42.24 -7.33 -0.30
N SER A 38 -41.62 -6.30 -0.89
CA SER A 38 -40.39 -6.48 -1.68
C SER A 38 -39.23 -7.03 -0.85
N THR A 39 -39.21 -6.81 0.47
CA THR A 39 -38.19 -7.39 1.38
C THR A 39 -38.21 -8.91 1.41
N ARG A 40 -39.37 -9.52 1.13
CA ARG A 40 -39.52 -10.98 1.09
C ARG A 40 -38.96 -11.58 -0.20
N VAL A 41 -38.53 -10.75 -1.15
CA VAL A 41 -37.83 -11.19 -2.35
C VAL A 41 -36.37 -11.43 -1.99
N GLU A 42 -36.09 -12.66 -1.54
CA GLU A 42 -34.73 -13.15 -1.34
C GLU A 42 -33.98 -13.33 -2.68
N PRO A 43 -32.64 -13.18 -2.69
CA PRO A 43 -31.82 -13.35 -3.89
C PRO A 43 -32.07 -14.67 -4.63
N PHE A 44 -32.30 -15.76 -3.88
CA PHE A 44 -32.57 -17.06 -4.47
C PHE A 44 -33.86 -17.11 -5.31
N PHE A 45 -34.89 -16.32 -4.98
CA PHE A 45 -36.11 -16.26 -5.82
C PHE A 45 -35.82 -15.66 -7.19
N ILE A 46 -34.93 -14.67 -7.23
CA ILE A 46 -34.54 -13.99 -8.45
C ILE A 46 -33.71 -14.92 -9.32
N ILE A 47 -32.68 -15.54 -8.75
CA ILE A 47 -31.82 -16.48 -9.48
C ILE A 47 -32.65 -17.67 -9.97
N LYS A 48 -33.59 -18.17 -9.15
CA LYS A 48 -34.53 -19.22 -9.53
C LYS A 48 -35.43 -18.81 -10.71
N ALA A 49 -35.81 -17.54 -10.83
CA ALA A 49 -36.57 -17.07 -11.99
C ALA A 49 -35.77 -17.22 -13.29
N PHE A 50 -34.48 -16.84 -13.27
CA PHE A 50 -33.59 -17.04 -14.42
C PHE A 50 -33.38 -18.52 -14.74
N LEU A 51 -33.21 -19.38 -13.73
CA LEU A 51 -33.18 -20.85 -13.91
C LEU A 51 -34.47 -21.40 -14.56
N LYS A 52 -35.61 -20.71 -14.40
CA LYS A 52 -36.88 -21.06 -15.04
C LYS A 52 -37.08 -20.40 -16.42
N GLY A 53 -36.05 -19.76 -16.97
CA GLY A 53 -36.07 -19.19 -18.32
C GLY A 53 -36.80 -17.85 -18.41
N VAL A 54 -36.77 -17.05 -17.33
CA VAL A 54 -37.21 -15.66 -17.34
C VAL A 54 -36.10 -14.78 -17.94
N ASP A 55 -36.44 -13.89 -18.88
CA ASP A 55 -35.49 -13.04 -19.59
C ASP A 55 -35.09 -11.80 -18.80
N GLY A 56 -35.95 -11.35 -17.89
CA GLY A 56 -35.70 -10.25 -16.95
C GLY A 56 -36.61 -10.29 -15.72
N VAL A 57 -36.10 -9.83 -14.58
CA VAL A 57 -36.85 -9.78 -13.31
C VAL A 57 -36.97 -8.33 -12.87
N LEU A 58 -38.21 -7.86 -12.69
CA LEU A 58 -38.54 -6.56 -12.12
C LEU A 58 -39.00 -6.75 -10.67
N VAL A 59 -38.32 -6.15 -9.71
CA VAL A 59 -38.74 -6.13 -8.31
C VAL A 59 -39.33 -4.76 -8.01
N GLY A 60 -40.62 -4.72 -7.66
CA GLY A 60 -41.34 -3.50 -7.34
C GLY A 60 -41.50 -3.34 -5.83
N GLY A 61 -41.16 -2.17 -5.29
CA GLY A 61 -41.32 -1.83 -3.89
C GLY A 61 -42.03 -0.51 -3.65
N CYS A 62 -42.30 -0.22 -2.38
CA CYS A 62 -42.78 1.09 -1.93
C CYS A 62 -41.67 2.15 -2.04
N HIS A 63 -42.03 3.41 -2.27
CA HIS A 63 -41.09 4.54 -2.17
C HIS A 63 -40.32 4.55 -0.85
N LEU A 64 -39.08 5.02 -0.91
CA LEU A 64 -38.26 5.22 0.28
C LEU A 64 -38.96 6.21 1.21
N GLY A 65 -39.10 5.87 2.49
CA GLY A 65 -39.91 6.62 3.46
C GLY A 65 -41.38 6.19 3.55
N ASP A 66 -41.97 5.70 2.45
CA ASP A 66 -43.39 5.28 2.39
C ASP A 66 -43.58 3.76 2.54
N CYS A 67 -42.59 3.08 3.14
CA CYS A 67 -42.68 1.64 3.31
C CYS A 67 -43.70 1.29 4.39
N HIS A 68 -44.67 0.43 4.04
CA HIS A 68 -45.66 -0.06 5.00
C HIS A 68 -45.04 -0.79 6.21
N TYR A 69 -43.86 -1.38 6.02
CA TYR A 69 -43.07 -2.03 7.08
C TYR A 69 -41.89 -1.17 7.56
N VAL A 70 -42.01 0.15 7.43
CA VAL A 70 -41.05 1.20 7.83
C VAL A 70 -39.72 1.15 7.08
N THR A 71 -38.96 0.06 7.20
CA THR A 71 -37.62 -0.08 6.62
C THR A 71 -37.50 -1.21 5.60
N GLY A 72 -38.62 -1.83 5.21
CA GLY A 72 -38.61 -3.02 4.35
C GLY A 72 -37.90 -2.79 3.01
N ASN A 73 -38.17 -1.69 2.34
CA ASN A 73 -37.56 -1.36 1.06
C ASN A 73 -36.03 -1.18 1.12
N TYR A 74 -35.48 -0.65 2.21
CA TYR A 74 -34.02 -0.56 2.40
C TYR A 74 -33.36 -1.94 2.43
N TYR A 75 -34.02 -2.95 2.99
CA TYR A 75 -33.53 -4.33 2.98
C TYR A 75 -33.55 -4.96 1.59
N THR A 76 -34.52 -4.58 0.76
CA THR A 76 -34.60 -5.04 -0.63
C THR A 76 -33.37 -4.59 -1.43
N ILE A 77 -32.85 -3.38 -1.20
CA ILE A 77 -31.67 -2.86 -1.94
C ILE A 77 -30.47 -3.82 -1.80
N GLY A 78 -30.11 -4.20 -0.57
CA GLY A 78 -28.98 -5.09 -0.32
C GLY A 78 -29.16 -6.48 -0.95
N LYS A 79 -30.38 -7.03 -0.91
CA LYS A 79 -30.69 -8.33 -1.53
C LYS A 79 -30.56 -8.29 -3.04
N ILE A 80 -31.06 -7.22 -3.67
CA ILE A 80 -30.94 -7.03 -5.12
C ILE A 80 -29.49 -6.83 -5.52
N TYR A 81 -28.70 -6.10 -4.72
CA TYR A 81 -27.28 -5.89 -4.97
C TYR A 81 -26.50 -7.21 -5.01
N VAL A 82 -26.69 -8.08 -3.99
CA VAL A 82 -26.09 -9.42 -3.96
C VAL A 82 -26.57 -10.27 -5.15
N ALA A 83 -27.87 -10.26 -5.45
CA ALA A 83 -28.42 -10.99 -6.59
C ALA A 83 -27.79 -10.55 -7.93
N LYS A 84 -27.57 -9.24 -8.15
CA LYS A 84 -26.89 -8.71 -9.34
C LYS A 84 -25.45 -9.22 -9.46
N LYS A 85 -24.70 -9.25 -8.35
CA LYS A 85 -23.33 -9.78 -8.33
C LYS A 85 -23.29 -11.27 -8.66
N LEU A 86 -24.18 -12.05 -8.06
CA LEU A 86 -24.30 -13.49 -8.34
C LEU A 86 -24.67 -13.77 -9.80
N LEU A 87 -25.60 -13.00 -10.37
CA LEU A 87 -25.93 -13.08 -11.81
C LEU A 87 -24.72 -12.77 -12.69
N LYS A 88 -23.95 -11.73 -12.36
CA LYS A 88 -22.72 -11.37 -13.08
C LYS A 88 -21.72 -12.53 -13.08
N PHE A 89 -21.50 -13.17 -11.93
CA PHE A 89 -20.62 -14.33 -11.82
C PHE A 89 -21.14 -15.54 -12.59
N ALA A 90 -22.46 -15.73 -12.64
CA ALA A 90 -23.11 -16.74 -13.46
C ALA A 90 -23.18 -16.40 -14.96
N GLY A 91 -22.50 -15.36 -15.44
CA GLY A 91 -22.51 -14.95 -16.84
C GLY A 91 -23.83 -14.33 -17.33
N VAL A 92 -24.76 -14.02 -16.41
CA VAL A 92 -26.02 -13.34 -16.71
C VAL A 92 -25.82 -11.84 -16.56
N ASN A 93 -26.16 -11.07 -17.61
CA ASN A 93 -26.03 -9.62 -17.58
C ASN A 93 -26.88 -9.03 -16.41
N PRO A 94 -26.28 -8.32 -15.44
CA PRO A 94 -27.00 -7.81 -14.26
C PRO A 94 -28.11 -6.81 -14.57
N SER A 95 -28.09 -6.18 -15.75
CA SER A 95 -29.17 -5.32 -16.23
C SER A 95 -30.48 -6.09 -16.48
N ARG A 96 -30.45 -7.43 -16.48
CA ARG A 96 -31.66 -8.27 -16.52
C ARG A 96 -32.43 -8.27 -15.19
N LEU A 97 -31.89 -7.69 -14.11
CA LEU A 97 -32.56 -7.52 -12.82
C LEU A 97 -32.74 -6.03 -12.51
N ARG A 98 -33.99 -5.59 -12.37
CA ARG A 98 -34.33 -4.18 -12.09
C ARG A 98 -35.11 -4.07 -10.79
N LEU A 99 -34.76 -3.08 -9.96
CA LEU A 99 -35.47 -2.73 -8.72
C LEU A 99 -36.08 -1.34 -8.91
N GLU A 100 -37.37 -1.19 -8.66
CA GLU A 100 -38.09 0.06 -8.88
C GLU A 100 -39.06 0.38 -7.73
N TRP A 101 -39.24 1.68 -7.48
CA TRP A 101 -40.11 2.19 -6.43
C TRP A 101 -41.36 2.81 -7.03
N ILE A 102 -42.51 2.22 -6.73
CA ILE A 102 -43.79 2.53 -7.37
C ILE A 102 -44.86 2.63 -6.28
N SER A 103 -45.52 3.77 -6.19
CA SER A 103 -46.65 4.02 -5.29
C SER A 103 -47.94 3.36 -5.82
N ALA A 104 -48.96 3.27 -4.97
CA ALA A 104 -50.28 2.78 -5.39
C ALA A 104 -50.98 3.70 -6.41
N SER A 105 -50.64 5.00 -6.45
CA SER A 105 -51.22 5.99 -7.37
C SER A 105 -50.44 6.16 -8.68
N GLU A 106 -49.31 5.49 -8.83
CA GLU A 106 -48.36 5.68 -9.93
C GLU A 106 -48.57 4.67 -11.08
N GLY A 107 -49.81 4.53 -11.58
CA GLY A 107 -50.13 3.58 -12.66
C GLY A 107 -49.41 3.87 -13.98
N GLU A 108 -49.33 5.15 -14.38
CA GLU A 108 -48.61 5.57 -15.59
C GLU A 108 -47.11 5.24 -15.51
N LYS A 109 -46.51 5.47 -14.33
CA LYS A 109 -45.10 5.18 -14.08
C LYS A 109 -44.82 3.68 -14.16
N PHE A 110 -45.70 2.84 -13.63
CA PHE A 110 -45.58 1.39 -13.78
C PHE A 110 -45.53 1.00 -15.26
N ALA A 111 -46.49 1.49 -16.07
CA ALA A 111 -46.54 1.20 -17.50
C ALA A 111 -45.25 1.65 -18.21
N ARG A 112 -44.76 2.86 -17.92
CA ARG A 112 -43.50 3.40 -18.46
C ARG A 112 -42.28 2.54 -18.07
N ILE A 113 -42.15 2.15 -16.81
CA ILE A 113 -41.05 1.30 -16.33
C ILE A 113 -41.04 -0.05 -17.04
N VAL A 114 -42.21 -0.67 -17.21
CA VAL A 114 -42.33 -1.96 -17.91
C VAL A 114 -41.93 -1.82 -19.38
N ASP A 115 -42.32 -0.74 -20.04
CA ASP A 115 -41.94 -0.46 -21.43
C ASP A 115 -40.42 -0.23 -21.57
N GLU A 116 -39.84 0.64 -20.73
CA GLU A 116 -38.40 0.89 -20.69
C GLU A 116 -37.60 -0.40 -20.45
N PHE A 117 -37.98 -1.16 -19.43
CA PHE A 117 -37.30 -2.40 -19.08
C PHE A 117 -37.46 -3.45 -20.17
N SER A 118 -38.62 -3.52 -20.83
CA SER A 118 -38.83 -4.41 -21.97
C SER A 118 -37.86 -4.09 -23.12
N ARG A 119 -37.66 -2.81 -23.45
CA ARG A 119 -36.69 -2.39 -24.48
C ARG A 119 -35.24 -2.69 -24.08
N GLU A 120 -34.90 -2.56 -22.80
CA GLU A 120 -33.59 -2.94 -22.28
C GLU A 120 -33.33 -4.44 -22.43
N ILE A 121 -34.30 -5.29 -22.08
CA ILE A 121 -34.19 -6.74 -22.24
C ILE A 121 -34.16 -7.14 -23.72
N GLU A 122 -34.94 -6.46 -24.58
CA GLU A 122 -34.96 -6.72 -26.02
C GLU A 122 -33.59 -6.46 -26.66
N LYS A 123 -32.90 -5.37 -26.27
CA LYS A 123 -31.52 -5.08 -26.70
C LYS A 123 -30.52 -6.15 -26.27
N LEU A 124 -30.75 -6.78 -25.12
CA LEU A 124 -29.92 -7.87 -24.61
C LEU A 124 -30.23 -9.23 -25.26
N GLY A 125 -31.35 -9.33 -25.98
CA GLY A 125 -31.87 -10.58 -26.52
C GLY A 125 -32.45 -11.52 -25.44
N PRO A 126 -33.12 -12.62 -25.85
CA PRO A 126 -33.61 -13.62 -24.93
C PRO A 126 -32.46 -14.27 -24.14
N LEU A 127 -32.75 -14.72 -22.92
CA LEU A 127 -31.83 -15.56 -22.17
C LEU A 127 -31.61 -16.85 -22.96
N LYS A 128 -30.35 -17.16 -23.29
CA LYS A 128 -30.00 -18.36 -24.05
C LYS A 128 -30.59 -19.60 -23.39
N GLU A 129 -31.13 -20.54 -24.17
CA GLU A 129 -31.72 -21.76 -23.62
C GLU A 129 -30.68 -22.59 -22.84
N GLU A 130 -29.43 -22.53 -23.27
CA GLU A 130 -28.25 -23.11 -22.59
C GLU A 130 -28.10 -22.62 -21.15
N LEU A 131 -28.55 -21.40 -20.82
CA LEU A 131 -28.45 -20.83 -19.47
C LEU A 131 -29.47 -21.41 -18.47
N LYS A 132 -30.49 -22.14 -18.93
CA LYS A 132 -31.53 -22.75 -18.07
C LYS A 132 -30.98 -23.94 -17.27
N ASP A 133 -29.96 -24.61 -17.79
CA ASP A 133 -29.26 -25.73 -17.16
C ASP A 133 -27.83 -25.38 -16.71
N ASP A 134 -27.48 -24.10 -16.77
CA ASP A 134 -26.14 -23.59 -16.50
C ASP A 134 -25.67 -23.86 -15.07
N THR A 135 -24.52 -24.53 -14.97
CA THR A 135 -23.85 -24.90 -13.72
C THR A 135 -23.59 -23.67 -12.85
N LEU A 136 -23.10 -22.56 -13.41
CA LEU A 136 -22.76 -21.36 -12.64
C LEU A 136 -24.02 -20.68 -12.10
N LEU A 137 -25.14 -20.73 -12.83
CA LEU A 137 -26.42 -20.19 -12.36
C LEU A 137 -27.03 -21.06 -11.24
N LYS A 138 -26.85 -22.39 -11.29
CA LYS A 138 -27.22 -23.31 -10.20
C LYS A 138 -26.35 -23.10 -8.96
N VAL A 139 -25.05 -22.89 -9.15
CA VAL A 139 -24.11 -22.53 -8.08
C VAL A 139 -24.48 -21.19 -7.45
N ALA A 140 -24.74 -20.17 -8.26
CA ALA A 140 -25.20 -18.87 -7.80
C ALA A 140 -26.49 -18.98 -6.96
N TYR A 141 -27.40 -19.88 -7.34
CA TYR A 141 -28.57 -20.20 -6.54
C TYR A 141 -28.19 -20.80 -5.18
N ASN A 142 -27.27 -21.78 -5.11
CA ASN A 142 -26.82 -22.36 -3.84
C ASN A 142 -26.13 -21.30 -2.95
N VAL A 143 -25.23 -20.50 -3.51
CA VAL A 143 -24.57 -19.38 -2.80
C VAL A 143 -25.58 -18.37 -2.28
N SER A 144 -26.69 -18.16 -2.99
CA SER A 144 -27.75 -17.23 -2.58
C SER A 144 -28.61 -17.70 -1.41
N ILE A 145 -28.56 -18.99 -1.06
CA ILE A 145 -29.29 -19.58 0.07
C ILE A 145 -28.48 -19.47 1.37
N LYS A 146 -27.15 -19.35 1.27
CA LYS A 146 -26.26 -19.30 2.44
C LYS A 146 -26.61 -18.13 3.37
N PRO A 147 -26.58 -18.35 4.71
CA PRO A 147 -26.79 -17.28 5.66
C PRO A 147 -25.73 -16.19 5.46
N ARG A 148 -26.18 -14.94 5.41
CA ARG A 148 -25.29 -13.77 5.27
C ARG A 148 -25.12 -13.13 6.63
N ALA A 149 -23.88 -13.02 7.09
CA ALA A 149 -23.56 -12.19 8.25
C ALA A 149 -24.00 -10.75 7.96
N ARG A 150 -24.77 -10.17 8.88
CA ARG A 150 -25.30 -8.82 8.74
C ARG A 150 -24.63 -7.95 9.79
N ILE A 151 -23.79 -7.02 9.33
CA ILE A 151 -23.28 -5.97 10.21
C ILE A 151 -24.44 -5.01 10.48
N ILE A 152 -25.05 -5.13 11.66
CA ILE A 152 -26.05 -4.17 12.13
C ILE A 152 -25.27 -3.07 12.84
N ALA A 153 -24.95 -2.00 12.11
CA ALA A 153 -24.38 -0.82 12.73
C ALA A 153 -25.38 -0.28 13.77
N GLY A 154 -25.02 -0.35 15.05
CA GLY A 154 -25.75 0.35 16.11
C GLY A 154 -25.84 1.84 15.77
N LYS A 155 -26.94 2.49 16.15
CA LYS A 155 -27.27 3.91 15.84
C LYS A 155 -26.16 4.95 16.12
N HIS A 156 -25.07 4.57 16.79
CA HIS A 156 -23.93 5.44 17.12
C HIS A 156 -22.62 5.14 16.35
N ARG A 157 -22.57 4.13 15.47
CA ARG A 157 -21.38 3.77 14.67
C ARG A 157 -21.75 3.41 13.23
N MET A 158 -22.54 4.26 12.56
CA MET A 158 -22.82 4.12 11.13
C MET A 158 -21.78 4.84 10.28
N LEU A 159 -21.50 4.25 9.11
CA LEU A 159 -20.90 4.82 7.90
C LEU A 159 -21.15 6.35 7.82
N THR A 160 -20.16 7.15 8.20
CA THR A 160 -20.17 8.59 7.94
C THR A 160 -19.38 8.86 6.67
N PHE A 161 -19.88 9.74 5.79
CA PHE A 161 -19.12 10.27 4.65
C PHE A 161 -17.76 10.90 5.05
N LEU A 162 -17.61 11.26 6.33
CA LEU A 162 -16.46 11.97 6.90
C LEU A 162 -15.79 11.13 7.98
N GLY A 163 -15.31 9.92 7.66
CA GLY A 163 -14.61 9.02 8.60
C GLY A 163 -13.69 9.75 9.59
N ASN A 164 -13.60 9.28 10.83
CA ASN A 164 -12.79 9.94 11.87
C ASN A 164 -11.66 9.07 12.42
N LYS A 165 -10.80 9.75 13.19
CA LYS A 165 -9.51 9.33 13.77
C LYS A 165 -9.39 7.83 14.03
N TYR A 166 -8.41 7.23 13.37
CA TYR A 166 -7.91 5.85 13.47
C TYR A 166 -8.46 4.81 12.49
N ASP A 167 -8.59 5.14 11.20
CA ASP A 167 -8.65 4.12 10.11
C ASP A 167 -9.69 2.98 10.34
N GLU A 168 -10.77 3.26 11.08
CA GLU A 168 -11.68 2.24 11.65
C GLU A 168 -13.07 2.20 11.00
N ILE A 169 -13.28 2.92 9.90
CA ILE A 169 -14.50 2.85 9.11
C ILE A 169 -14.14 2.63 7.65
N TYR A 170 -14.52 1.46 7.11
CA TYR A 170 -14.38 1.21 5.68
C TYR A 170 -15.16 2.20 4.85
N THR A 171 -14.54 2.54 3.73
CA THR A 171 -15.26 3.12 2.60
C THR A 171 -16.30 2.13 2.05
N ASN A 172 -17.33 2.65 1.37
CA ASN A 172 -18.27 1.81 0.63
C ASN A 172 -17.52 0.93 -0.38
N TYR A 173 -16.44 1.44 -0.97
CA TYR A 173 -15.61 0.71 -1.93
C TYR A 173 -14.99 -0.53 -1.30
N GLU A 174 -14.42 -0.36 -0.12
CA GLU A 174 -13.76 -1.45 0.56
C GLU A 174 -14.79 -2.53 0.90
N PHE A 175 -15.94 -2.14 1.46
CA PHE A 175 -17.05 -3.08 1.68
C PHE A 175 -17.49 -3.79 0.39
N ASP A 176 -17.59 -3.07 -0.73
CA ASP A 176 -18.04 -3.62 -2.00
C ASP A 176 -17.02 -4.58 -2.63
N ARG A 177 -15.73 -4.22 -2.60
CA ARG A 177 -14.64 -5.07 -3.10
C ARG A 177 -14.45 -6.31 -2.22
N ILE A 178 -14.52 -6.16 -0.90
CA ILE A 178 -14.50 -7.28 0.04
C ILE A 178 -15.69 -8.20 -0.22
N GLY A 179 -16.87 -7.62 -0.42
CA GLY A 179 -18.07 -8.34 -0.82
C GLY A 179 -17.88 -9.12 -2.13
N ASP A 180 -17.19 -8.53 -3.12
CA ASP A 180 -16.87 -9.19 -4.39
C ASP A 180 -15.88 -10.35 -4.22
N GLU A 181 -14.85 -10.19 -3.38
CA GLU A 181 -13.87 -11.23 -3.08
C GLU A 181 -14.53 -12.41 -2.35
N ILE A 182 -15.33 -12.13 -1.32
CA ILE A 182 -16.10 -13.15 -0.60
C ILE A 182 -17.02 -13.91 -1.55
N LEU A 183 -17.79 -13.18 -2.37
CA LEU A 183 -18.73 -13.80 -3.29
C LEU A 183 -18.01 -14.65 -4.34
N ARG A 184 -16.84 -14.23 -4.83
CA ARG A 184 -16.06 -15.00 -5.80
C ARG A 184 -15.51 -16.29 -5.19
N ASP A 185 -14.98 -16.24 -3.97
CA ASP A 185 -14.52 -17.43 -3.26
C ASP A 185 -15.69 -18.37 -2.95
N GLU A 186 -16.82 -17.84 -2.48
CA GLU A 186 -18.04 -18.62 -2.25
C GLU A 186 -18.52 -19.30 -3.54
N MET A 187 -18.48 -18.60 -4.68
CA MET A 187 -18.83 -19.13 -6.00
C MET A 187 -17.87 -20.26 -6.40
N ASN A 188 -16.56 -20.07 -6.30
CA ASN A 188 -15.58 -21.10 -6.66
C ASN A 188 -15.72 -22.35 -5.79
N ILE A 189 -15.81 -22.18 -4.47
CA ILE A 189 -15.99 -23.30 -3.54
C ILE A 189 -17.29 -24.03 -3.85
N GLU A 190 -18.41 -23.32 -4.03
CA GLU A 190 -19.68 -23.96 -4.37
C GLU A 190 -19.66 -24.59 -5.77
N THR A 191 -18.95 -24.03 -6.75
CA THR A 191 -18.73 -24.67 -8.06
C THR A 191 -18.02 -26.00 -7.90
N ILE A 192 -16.95 -26.05 -7.10
CA ILE A 192 -16.21 -27.28 -6.82
C ILE A 192 -17.13 -28.30 -6.13
N LYS A 193 -17.80 -27.90 -5.03
CA LYS A 193 -18.73 -28.78 -4.30
C LYS A 193 -19.85 -29.30 -5.19
N PHE A 194 -20.50 -28.41 -5.94
CA PHE A 194 -21.61 -28.76 -6.83
C PHE A 194 -21.19 -29.76 -7.90
N LEU A 195 -20.07 -29.51 -8.58
CA LEU A 195 -19.58 -30.38 -9.65
C LEU A 195 -19.10 -31.73 -9.11
N ILE A 196 -18.41 -31.76 -7.95
CA ILE A 196 -18.05 -33.02 -7.27
C ILE A 196 -19.31 -33.83 -6.95
N ASN A 197 -20.37 -33.17 -6.44
CA ASN A 197 -21.64 -33.83 -6.14
C ASN A 197 -22.36 -34.34 -7.40
N GLU A 198 -22.15 -33.71 -8.56
CA GLU A 198 -22.60 -34.22 -9.87
C GLU A 198 -21.71 -35.33 -10.44
N GLY A 199 -20.70 -35.79 -9.69
CA GLY A 199 -19.77 -36.85 -10.10
C GLY A 199 -18.71 -36.38 -11.10
N LYS A 200 -18.46 -35.06 -11.19
CA LYS A 200 -17.49 -34.48 -12.12
C LYS A 200 -16.07 -34.61 -11.59
N GLY A 201 -15.16 -35.01 -12.47
CA GLY A 201 -13.73 -35.12 -12.15
C GLY A 201 -12.97 -33.79 -12.28
N PHE A 202 -11.70 -33.80 -11.88
CA PHE A 202 -10.82 -32.62 -11.92
C PHE A 202 -10.79 -31.90 -13.28
N ASP A 203 -10.60 -32.64 -14.39
CA ASP A 203 -10.56 -32.05 -15.74
C ASP A 203 -11.86 -31.35 -16.13
N GLU A 204 -13.02 -31.88 -15.69
CA GLU A 204 -14.31 -31.27 -15.97
C GLU A 204 -14.53 -30.00 -15.14
N ILE A 205 -14.12 -30.01 -13.86
CA ILE A 205 -14.16 -28.82 -13.00
C ILE A 205 -13.20 -27.74 -13.52
N SER A 206 -12.06 -28.14 -14.07
CA SER A 206 -11.04 -27.22 -14.58
C SER A 206 -11.49 -26.38 -15.78
N LYS A 207 -12.64 -26.70 -16.37
CA LYS A 207 -13.29 -25.87 -17.40
C LYS A 207 -13.85 -24.57 -16.83
N PHE A 208 -14.11 -24.53 -15.52
CA PHE A 208 -14.68 -23.39 -14.81
C PHE A 208 -13.64 -22.63 -13.99
N ILE A 209 -12.60 -23.33 -13.52
CA ILE A 209 -11.56 -22.81 -12.63
C ILE A 209 -10.19 -23.26 -13.17
N ASP A 210 -9.20 -22.37 -13.24
CA ASP A 210 -7.85 -22.75 -13.69
C ASP A 210 -7.30 -23.97 -12.92
N LYS A 211 -6.65 -24.90 -13.61
CA LYS A 211 -6.18 -26.17 -13.01
C LYS A 211 -5.31 -25.97 -11.77
N LYS A 212 -4.40 -24.99 -11.78
CA LYS A 212 -3.53 -24.72 -10.63
C LYS A 212 -4.32 -24.14 -9.47
N ILE A 213 -5.30 -23.28 -9.76
CA ILE A 213 -6.20 -22.71 -8.75
C ILE A 213 -7.09 -23.80 -8.14
N LEU A 214 -7.69 -24.64 -8.98
CA LEU A 214 -8.53 -25.76 -8.57
C LEU A 214 -7.75 -26.72 -7.66
N TYR A 215 -6.54 -27.09 -8.04
CA TYR A 215 -5.65 -27.92 -7.22
C TYR A 215 -5.47 -27.35 -5.81
N LEU A 216 -5.20 -26.04 -5.70
CA LEU A 216 -5.00 -25.38 -4.42
C LEU A 216 -6.29 -25.31 -3.58
N TYR A 217 -7.46 -25.09 -4.19
CA TYR A 217 -8.74 -25.19 -3.48
C TYR A 217 -9.03 -26.60 -2.96
N LEU A 218 -8.76 -27.62 -3.76
CA LEU A 218 -8.98 -29.01 -3.36
C LEU A 218 -8.07 -29.39 -2.18
N LEU A 219 -6.80 -28.99 -2.21
CA LEU A 219 -5.87 -29.17 -1.09
C LEU A 219 -6.34 -28.44 0.18
N ASP A 220 -6.79 -27.19 0.07
CA ASP A 220 -7.34 -26.40 1.19
C ASP A 220 -8.57 -27.10 1.79
N MET A 221 -9.49 -27.56 0.93
CA MET A 221 -10.71 -28.26 1.34
C MET A 221 -10.41 -29.64 1.97
N ILE A 222 -9.47 -30.41 1.43
CA ILE A 222 -9.05 -31.69 2.03
C ILE A 222 -8.36 -31.45 3.37
N LYS A 223 -7.45 -30.47 3.43
CA LYS A 223 -6.82 -30.07 4.69
C LYS A 223 -7.86 -29.69 5.72
N ASN A 224 -8.94 -29.02 5.34
CA ASN A 224 -10.02 -28.63 6.24
C ASN A 224 -11.03 -29.75 6.55
N GLY A 225 -10.89 -30.94 5.95
CA GLY A 225 -11.83 -32.07 6.12
C GLY A 225 -13.17 -31.85 5.42
N GLU A 226 -13.24 -30.93 4.45
CA GLU A 226 -14.44 -30.70 3.63
C GLU A 226 -14.53 -31.70 2.46
N LEU A 227 -13.40 -32.30 2.08
CA LEU A 227 -13.27 -33.26 0.99
C LEU A 227 -12.40 -34.44 1.42
N SER A 228 -12.78 -35.61 0.95
CA SER A 228 -11.88 -36.76 0.82
C SER A 228 -11.65 -37.08 -0.64
N PHE A 229 -10.74 -38.01 -0.90
CA PHE A 229 -10.41 -38.44 -2.24
C PHE A 229 -10.16 -39.94 -2.25
N ARG A 230 -10.32 -40.54 -3.43
CA ARG A 230 -9.92 -41.92 -3.71
C ARG A 230 -9.22 -41.99 -5.06
N GLU A 231 -8.27 -42.91 -5.19
CA GLU A 231 -7.58 -43.16 -6.46
C GLU A 231 -8.37 -44.19 -7.28
N GLU A 232 -8.74 -43.84 -8.51
CA GLU A 232 -9.36 -44.74 -9.49
C GLU A 232 -8.58 -44.67 -10.81
N ASN A 233 -8.01 -45.80 -11.26
CA ASN A 233 -7.26 -45.91 -12.52
C ASN A 233 -6.14 -44.85 -12.67
N GLY A 234 -5.46 -44.48 -11.58
CA GLY A 234 -4.37 -43.49 -11.58
C GLY A 234 -4.82 -42.02 -11.57
N LYS A 235 -6.13 -41.76 -11.46
CA LYS A 235 -6.71 -40.43 -11.27
C LYS A 235 -7.38 -40.31 -9.91
N TYR A 236 -7.36 -39.12 -9.35
CA TYR A 236 -8.05 -38.84 -8.09
C TYR A 236 -9.48 -38.39 -8.31
N VAL A 237 -10.40 -39.06 -7.60
CA VAL A 237 -11.81 -38.72 -7.53
C VAL A 237 -12.09 -38.15 -6.15
N PHE A 238 -12.71 -36.98 -6.09
CA PHE A 238 -12.99 -36.27 -4.85
C PHE A 238 -14.42 -36.55 -4.38
N LEU A 239 -14.62 -36.54 -3.07
CA LEU A 239 -15.89 -36.81 -2.39
C LEU A 239 -16.10 -35.76 -1.31
N LEU A 240 -17.32 -35.23 -1.20
CA LEU A 240 -17.68 -34.30 -0.13
C LEU A 240 -17.85 -35.05 1.19
N GLU A 241 -17.21 -34.56 2.24
CA GLU A 241 -17.42 -35.09 3.58
C GLU A 241 -18.46 -34.25 4.32
N ASN A 242 -19.40 -34.90 5.01
CA ASN A 242 -20.34 -34.23 5.90
C ASN A 242 -19.68 -34.10 7.28
N GLU A 243 -19.37 -32.86 7.67
CA GLU A 243 -18.77 -32.41 8.94
C GLU A 243 -18.16 -33.51 9.82
N ILE A 244 -16.85 -33.73 9.66
CA ILE A 244 -16.05 -34.59 10.53
C ILE A 244 -15.19 -33.72 11.45
N LYS A 245 -15.27 -34.00 12.75
CA LYS A 245 -14.52 -33.36 13.84
C LYS A 245 -13.02 -33.52 13.64
N LYS A 246 -12.28 -32.41 13.72
CA LYS A 246 -10.83 -32.43 13.92
C LYS A 246 -10.50 -32.44 15.41
N GLU A 247 -10.15 -33.61 15.94
CA GLU A 247 -9.32 -33.72 17.14
C GLU A 247 -7.89 -34.03 16.69
N GLU A 248 -7.11 -32.99 16.37
CA GLU A 248 -5.65 -33.10 16.47
C GLU A 248 -5.26 -32.57 17.85
N LYS A 249 -5.26 -33.46 18.84
CA LYS A 249 -4.50 -33.26 20.07
C LYS A 249 -3.14 -33.89 19.89
N ASP A 250 -2.14 -33.03 19.81
CA ASP A 250 -0.80 -33.11 20.40
C ASP A 250 0.01 -31.98 19.74
N PHE A 251 0.98 -31.37 20.43
CA PHE A 251 1.78 -30.18 20.01
C PHE A 251 1.21 -28.76 20.31
N SER A 252 0.60 -28.52 21.47
CA SER A 252 0.22 -27.15 21.87
C SER A 252 0.46 -26.82 23.34
N LEU A 253 0.75 -25.54 23.61
CA LEU A 253 0.85 -24.95 24.95
C LEU A 253 0.04 -23.65 24.94
N ASP A 254 -0.94 -23.47 25.83
CA ASP A 254 -1.79 -22.28 25.80
C ASP A 254 -0.96 -21.00 26.07
N ILE A 255 -1.31 -19.87 25.45
CA ILE A 255 -0.62 -18.60 25.69
C ILE A 255 -0.61 -18.20 27.17
N SER A 256 -1.66 -18.55 27.91
CA SER A 256 -1.75 -18.34 29.37
C SER A 256 -0.72 -19.14 30.17
N GLU A 257 -0.11 -20.18 29.58
CA GLU A 257 0.94 -21.00 30.18
C GLU A 257 2.35 -20.52 29.82
N THR A 258 2.48 -19.45 29.03
CA THR A 258 3.77 -18.84 28.69
C THR A 258 4.08 -17.62 29.57
N LYS A 259 5.36 -17.43 29.91
CA LYS A 259 5.81 -16.26 30.69
C LYS A 259 6.27 -15.12 29.81
N ASP A 260 6.01 -13.88 30.25
CA ASP A 260 6.48 -12.69 29.56
C ASP A 260 8.00 -12.53 29.69
N ILE A 261 8.64 -12.18 28.58
CA ILE A 261 10.07 -11.91 28.48
C ILE A 261 10.45 -10.56 29.10
N SER A 262 9.50 -9.65 29.29
CA SER A 262 9.72 -8.31 29.84
C SER A 262 10.32 -8.31 31.25
N GLU A 263 10.21 -9.43 31.97
CA GLU A 263 10.73 -9.61 33.33
C GLU A 263 12.22 -10.00 33.37
N LEU A 264 12.84 -10.31 32.22
CA LEU A 264 14.21 -10.83 32.15
C LEU A 264 15.25 -9.73 31.98
N LYS A 265 16.18 -9.64 32.94
CA LYS A 265 17.34 -8.73 32.84
C LYS A 265 18.53 -9.29 32.07
N LYS A 266 18.73 -10.61 32.07
CA LYS A 266 19.91 -11.26 31.44
C LYS A 266 19.60 -12.72 31.12
N ALA A 267 19.87 -13.16 29.89
CA ALA A 267 19.55 -14.50 29.40
C ALA A 267 20.50 -14.96 28.29
N HIS A 268 20.48 -16.24 27.96
CA HIS A 268 21.02 -16.73 26.67
C HIS A 268 19.97 -16.46 25.59
N VAL A 269 20.38 -15.89 24.47
CA VAL A 269 19.46 -15.55 23.38
C VAL A 269 19.69 -16.48 22.21
N ILE A 270 18.63 -17.14 21.79
CA ILE A 270 18.63 -18.05 20.63
C ILE A 270 17.71 -17.44 19.58
N ILE A 271 18.24 -17.17 18.39
CA ILE A 271 17.49 -16.55 17.29
C ILE A 271 17.03 -17.66 16.35
N GLY A 272 15.74 -17.97 16.37
CA GLY A 272 15.10 -19.04 15.59
C GLY A 272 14.75 -20.28 16.42
N GLY A 273 13.54 -20.81 16.22
CA GLY A 273 12.98 -21.96 16.93
C GLY A 273 13.13 -23.30 16.20
N GLY A 274 14.24 -23.53 15.50
CA GLY A 274 14.53 -24.82 14.84
C GLY A 274 15.03 -25.90 15.80
N ALA A 275 15.39 -27.07 15.25
CA ALA A 275 15.88 -28.19 16.06
C ALA A 275 17.11 -27.84 16.90
N TYR A 276 18.10 -27.15 16.32
CA TYR A 276 19.29 -26.68 17.05
C TYR A 276 18.90 -25.68 18.14
N GLY A 277 18.10 -24.66 17.78
CA GLY A 277 17.69 -23.61 18.70
C GLY A 277 16.95 -24.18 19.92
N ILE A 278 16.02 -25.10 19.67
CA ILE A 278 15.26 -25.77 20.75
C ILE A 278 16.17 -26.65 21.60
N ASN A 279 16.97 -27.52 20.99
CA ASN A 279 17.85 -28.43 21.73
C ASN A 279 18.88 -27.65 22.58
N LYS A 280 19.41 -26.56 22.04
CA LYS A 280 20.34 -25.69 22.76
C LYS A 280 19.65 -24.96 23.91
N ALA A 281 18.39 -24.56 23.72
CA ALA A 281 17.59 -23.97 24.80
C ALA A 281 17.40 -24.94 25.96
N ILE A 282 17.10 -26.21 25.66
CA ILE A 282 16.94 -27.28 26.65
C ILE A 282 18.25 -27.48 27.43
N GLU A 283 19.38 -27.58 26.72
CA GLU A 283 20.72 -27.75 27.32
C GLU A 283 21.05 -26.63 28.32
N LEU A 284 20.90 -25.36 27.89
CA LEU A 284 21.21 -24.20 28.73
C LEU A 284 20.23 -24.05 29.90
N SER A 285 18.95 -24.32 29.66
CA SER A 285 17.90 -24.29 30.70
C SER A 285 18.15 -25.30 31.82
N LYS A 286 18.62 -26.52 31.49
CA LYS A 286 18.98 -27.55 32.48
C LYS A 286 20.14 -27.14 33.39
N ASN A 287 21.01 -26.24 32.94
CA ASN A 287 22.09 -25.69 33.74
C ASN A 287 21.62 -24.57 34.71
N GLY A 288 20.31 -24.32 34.80
CA GLY A 288 19.72 -23.30 35.66
C GLY A 288 19.79 -21.89 35.07
N GLU A 289 20.01 -21.76 33.76
CA GLU A 289 20.14 -20.47 33.09
C GLU A 289 18.83 -20.07 32.39
N ASN A 290 18.48 -18.78 32.44
CA ASN A 290 17.36 -18.25 31.68
C ASN A 290 17.70 -18.23 30.18
N VAL A 291 16.80 -18.74 29.36
CA VAL A 291 16.95 -18.77 27.89
C VAL A 291 15.76 -18.07 27.24
N VAL A 292 16.04 -17.26 26.22
CA VAL A 292 15.01 -16.63 25.36
C VAL A 292 15.20 -17.14 23.93
N ILE A 293 14.15 -17.74 23.37
CA ILE A 293 14.06 -18.02 21.93
C ILE A 293 13.33 -16.86 21.27
N VAL A 294 13.96 -16.20 20.31
CA VAL A 294 13.37 -15.16 19.46
C VAL A 294 12.87 -15.80 18.18
N GLU A 295 11.55 -15.82 18.01
CA GLU A 295 10.88 -16.46 16.88
C GLU A 295 10.01 -15.43 16.14
N LYS A 296 10.16 -15.33 14.82
CA LYS A 296 9.42 -14.37 13.99
C LYS A 296 7.97 -14.80 13.73
N TYR A 297 7.67 -16.08 13.82
CA TYR A 297 6.32 -16.62 13.65
C TYR A 297 5.50 -16.52 14.95
N PRO A 298 4.15 -16.48 14.88
CA PRO A 298 3.31 -16.37 16.07
C PRO A 298 3.46 -17.53 17.07
N SER A 299 3.88 -18.70 16.60
CA SER A 299 4.04 -19.91 17.41
C SER A 299 5.20 -20.75 16.88
N ILE A 300 5.94 -21.39 17.79
CA ILE A 300 6.84 -22.50 17.45
C ILE A 300 5.99 -23.77 17.38
N ASN A 301 5.94 -24.44 16.24
CA ASN A 301 5.24 -25.70 16.03
C ASN A 301 6.02 -26.56 15.03
N LYS A 302 5.51 -27.76 14.72
CA LYS A 302 6.18 -28.68 13.78
C LYS A 302 6.52 -28.03 12.42
N TYR A 303 5.64 -27.18 11.89
CA TYR A 303 5.86 -26.47 10.62
C TYR A 303 6.90 -25.36 10.74
N THR A 304 6.85 -24.57 11.82
CA THR A 304 7.84 -23.54 12.12
C THR A 304 9.22 -24.15 12.31
N ILE A 305 9.33 -25.22 13.10
CA ILE A 305 10.60 -25.90 13.39
C ILE A 305 11.27 -26.36 12.10
N ARG A 306 10.50 -27.03 11.23
CA ARG A 306 11.00 -27.56 9.96
C ARG A 306 11.63 -26.48 9.08
N LYS A 307 11.18 -25.23 9.17
CA LYS A 307 11.73 -24.10 8.38
C LYS A 307 13.12 -23.66 8.78
N HIS A 308 13.72 -24.21 9.82
CA HIS A 308 15.09 -23.88 10.19
C HIS A 308 16.09 -24.87 9.61
N LEU A 309 17.28 -24.37 9.25
CA LEU A 309 18.34 -25.15 8.63
C LEU A 309 18.77 -26.33 9.51
N SER A 310 18.79 -26.13 10.83
CA SER A 310 19.15 -27.17 11.79
C SER A 310 18.24 -28.39 11.73
N SER A 311 16.96 -28.19 11.46
CA SER A 311 15.94 -29.23 11.40
C SER A 311 16.15 -30.20 10.23
N LEU A 312 17.09 -29.89 9.32
CA LEU A 312 17.51 -30.84 8.28
C LEU A 312 18.42 -31.96 8.80
N ASN A 313 19.15 -31.69 9.89
CA ASN A 313 20.20 -32.57 10.39
C ASN A 313 19.88 -33.12 11.79
N ASP A 314 19.14 -32.37 12.60
CA ASP A 314 18.92 -32.66 14.02
C ASP A 314 17.45 -32.95 14.33
N ASP A 315 17.20 -33.86 15.27
CA ASP A 315 15.87 -34.08 15.85
C ASP A 315 15.53 -33.02 16.88
N CYS A 316 14.26 -32.63 16.96
CA CYS A 316 13.77 -31.70 17.98
C CYS A 316 13.14 -32.44 19.17
N LYS A 317 13.61 -32.18 20.39
CA LYS A 317 13.00 -32.68 21.64
C LYS A 317 11.83 -31.81 22.08
N TYR A 318 10.79 -31.73 21.26
CA TYR A 318 9.72 -30.75 21.41
C TYR A 318 8.91 -30.89 22.71
N ASP A 319 8.57 -32.11 23.14
CA ASP A 319 7.80 -32.31 24.38
C ASP A 319 8.56 -31.83 25.63
N GLU A 320 9.88 -32.08 25.65
CA GLU A 320 10.76 -31.58 26.70
C GLU A 320 10.86 -30.05 26.68
N PHE A 321 10.93 -29.47 25.48
CA PHE A 321 10.85 -28.03 25.30
C PHE A 321 9.55 -27.44 25.86
N LEU A 322 8.39 -28.01 25.52
CA LEU A 322 7.08 -27.55 26.05
C LEU A 322 7.04 -27.59 27.58
N ALA A 323 7.55 -28.66 28.19
CA ALA A 323 7.63 -28.78 29.64
C ALA A 323 8.45 -27.65 30.28
N LEU A 324 9.64 -27.35 29.71
CA LEU A 324 10.52 -26.28 30.22
C LEU A 324 9.97 -24.87 29.97
N VAL A 325 9.20 -24.66 28.89
CA VAL A 325 8.48 -23.41 28.64
C VAL A 325 7.37 -23.23 29.68
N LYS A 326 6.60 -24.28 29.98
CA LYS A 326 5.55 -24.27 31.00
C LYS A 326 6.08 -24.03 32.41
N GLU A 327 7.26 -24.58 32.74
CA GLU A 327 7.98 -24.26 33.98
C GLU A 327 8.52 -22.82 34.00
N GLY A 328 8.57 -22.17 32.83
CA GLY A 328 9.10 -20.82 32.62
C GLY A 328 10.60 -20.72 32.82
N LYS A 329 11.33 -21.76 32.42
CA LYS A 329 12.80 -21.75 32.31
C LYS A 329 13.26 -21.33 30.91
N ILE A 330 12.43 -21.61 29.89
CA ILE A 330 12.60 -21.11 28.53
C ILE A 330 11.48 -20.14 28.23
N PHE A 331 11.84 -18.97 27.69
CA PHE A 331 10.91 -17.93 27.32
C PHE A 331 10.86 -17.79 25.81
N ILE A 332 9.67 -17.54 25.26
CA ILE A 332 9.47 -17.41 23.81
C ILE A 332 9.13 -15.96 23.50
N ALA A 333 10.03 -15.26 22.82
CA ALA A 333 9.75 -14.01 22.15
C ALA A 333 9.14 -14.33 20.77
N ASN A 334 7.88 -14.78 20.76
CA ASN A 334 7.15 -15.11 19.54
C ASN A 334 6.78 -13.84 18.76
N ASN A 335 6.47 -14.00 17.47
CA ASN A 335 6.15 -12.92 16.54
C ASN A 335 7.15 -11.73 16.65
N SER A 336 8.43 -12.03 16.82
CA SER A 336 9.48 -11.05 17.11
C SER A 336 10.66 -11.17 16.16
N ILE A 337 11.24 -10.03 15.77
CA ILE A 337 12.45 -9.99 14.93
C ILE A 337 13.60 -9.28 15.63
N VAL A 338 14.84 -9.66 15.30
CA VAL A 338 16.03 -8.97 15.81
C VAL A 338 16.27 -7.69 15.01
N LYS A 339 16.29 -6.55 15.70
CA LYS A 339 16.56 -5.22 15.13
C LYS A 339 18.06 -4.92 15.07
N SER A 340 18.77 -5.18 16.15
CA SER A 340 20.22 -4.94 16.24
C SER A 340 20.84 -5.73 17.38
N ILE A 341 22.12 -6.05 17.24
CA ILE A 341 22.95 -6.66 18.28
C ILE A 341 24.18 -5.77 18.45
N ARG A 342 24.37 -5.20 19.64
CA ARG A 342 25.51 -4.33 19.97
C ARG A 342 25.89 -4.50 21.43
N ASP A 343 27.19 -4.61 21.71
CA ASP A 343 27.76 -4.66 23.07
C ASP A 343 27.10 -5.71 24.00
N GLY A 344 26.74 -6.88 23.45
CA GLY A 344 26.05 -7.94 24.21
C GLY A 344 24.57 -7.67 24.49
N VAL A 345 23.97 -6.63 23.91
CA VAL A 345 22.54 -6.34 23.97
C VAL A 345 21.87 -6.73 22.65
N VAL A 346 20.86 -7.59 22.74
CA VAL A 346 19.99 -7.96 21.62
C VAL A 346 18.72 -7.13 21.72
N LYS A 347 18.50 -6.25 20.74
CA LYS A 347 17.25 -5.50 20.60
C LYS A 347 16.32 -6.24 19.66
N ILE A 348 15.14 -6.59 20.15
CA ILE A 348 14.09 -7.22 19.36
C ILE A 348 12.89 -6.28 19.21
N ILE A 349 12.17 -6.43 18.10
CA ILE A 349 10.84 -5.85 17.88
C ILE A 349 9.84 -6.99 18.03
N LYS A 350 9.00 -6.94 19.05
CA LYS A 350 7.86 -7.84 19.24
C LYS A 350 6.63 -7.23 18.58
N TYR A 351 6.15 -7.87 17.53
CA TYR A 351 4.96 -7.41 16.81
C TYR A 351 3.68 -7.78 17.57
N PRO A 352 2.64 -6.94 17.47
CA PRO A 352 1.39 -7.16 18.19
C PRO A 352 0.66 -8.40 17.66
N THR A 353 0.11 -9.17 18.58
CA THR A 353 -0.73 -10.33 18.31
C THR A 353 -2.20 -9.99 18.17
N ARG A 354 -2.60 -8.87 18.79
CA ARG A 354 -3.94 -8.32 18.89
C ARG A 354 -4.94 -9.32 19.47
N VAL A 355 -4.43 -10.33 20.16
CA VAL A 355 -5.18 -11.37 20.86
C VAL A 355 -4.43 -11.65 22.17
N ASN A 356 -5.05 -11.29 23.28
CA ASN A 356 -4.47 -11.45 24.60
C ASN A 356 -4.74 -12.85 25.19
N GLU A 357 -4.18 -13.09 26.37
CA GLU A 357 -4.22 -14.34 27.12
C GLU A 357 -5.62 -14.80 27.56
N ASN A 358 -6.67 -13.98 27.42
CA ASN A 358 -8.04 -14.40 27.71
C ASN A 358 -8.62 -15.32 26.61
N CYS A 359 -7.96 -15.41 25.45
CA CYS A 359 -8.39 -16.26 24.35
C CYS A 359 -8.45 -17.74 24.78
N ASN A 360 -9.59 -18.39 24.57
CA ASN A 360 -9.78 -19.80 24.86
C ASN A 360 -9.83 -20.67 23.60
N ASN A 361 -9.30 -20.16 22.48
CA ASN A 361 -9.20 -20.87 21.20
C ASN A 361 -10.54 -21.43 20.66
N CYS A 362 -11.67 -20.76 20.89
CA CYS A 362 -13.00 -21.22 20.47
C CYS A 362 -13.31 -21.14 18.94
N ASN A 363 -12.38 -20.64 18.12
CA ASN A 363 -12.47 -20.55 16.66
C ASN A 363 -13.55 -19.62 16.04
N ILE A 364 -14.51 -19.13 16.82
CA ILE A 364 -15.60 -18.25 16.34
C ILE A 364 -15.06 -17.11 15.46
N CYS A 365 -14.01 -16.42 15.92
CA CYS A 365 -13.46 -15.24 15.24
C CYS A 365 -12.87 -15.54 13.85
N TYR A 366 -12.37 -16.76 13.62
CA TYR A 366 -11.86 -17.22 12.33
C TYR A 366 -13.00 -17.57 11.38
N GLU A 367 -14.04 -18.25 11.87
CA GLU A 367 -15.21 -18.64 11.07
C GLU A 367 -15.95 -17.42 10.51
N ILE A 368 -16.12 -16.39 11.34
CA ILE A 368 -16.79 -15.15 10.92
C ILE A 368 -15.89 -14.23 10.08
N CYS A 369 -14.58 -14.50 10.00
CA CYS A 369 -13.65 -13.60 9.34
C CYS A 369 -13.91 -13.60 7.82
N PRO A 370 -14.26 -12.44 7.22
CA PRO A 370 -14.58 -12.40 5.80
C PRO A 370 -13.36 -12.53 4.88
N VAL A 371 -12.15 -12.29 5.39
CA VAL A 371 -10.93 -12.22 4.57
C VAL A 371 -10.32 -13.59 4.38
N ARG A 372 -9.99 -13.99 3.15
CA ARG A 372 -8.98 -15.03 2.88
C ARG A 372 -7.70 -14.38 2.30
N THR A 373 -6.54 -14.76 2.80
CA THR A 373 -5.22 -14.21 2.46
C THR A 373 -4.14 -15.30 2.46
N VAL A 374 -2.93 -14.96 2.03
CA VAL A 374 -1.78 -15.89 1.96
C VAL A 374 -1.27 -16.20 3.36
N ASP A 375 -0.95 -17.47 3.60
CA ASP A 375 -0.27 -17.85 4.81
C ASP A 375 1.13 -17.20 4.91
N ARG A 376 1.38 -16.49 6.01
CA ARG A 376 2.66 -15.82 6.31
C ARG A 376 3.78 -16.85 6.52
N GLU A 377 3.39 -18.07 6.82
CA GLU A 377 4.23 -19.24 6.90
C GLU A 377 4.59 -19.85 5.55
N GLN A 378 4.21 -19.22 4.43
CA GLN A 378 4.56 -19.64 3.06
C GLN A 378 4.12 -21.07 2.75
N THR A 379 2.96 -21.46 3.28
CA THR A 379 2.31 -22.74 2.93
C THR A 379 1.48 -22.56 1.66
N ILE A 380 1.14 -23.67 1.00
CA ILE A 380 0.20 -23.70 -0.14
C ILE A 380 -1.25 -23.38 0.25
N PHE A 381 -1.55 -23.20 1.55
CA PHE A 381 -2.90 -23.03 2.07
C PHE A 381 -3.25 -21.55 2.30
N SER A 382 -4.52 -21.22 2.10
CA SER A 382 -5.03 -19.88 2.43
C SER A 382 -5.39 -19.80 3.91
N ARG A 383 -5.37 -18.61 4.49
CA ARG A 383 -5.84 -18.37 5.87
C ARG A 383 -6.70 -17.13 5.97
N LYS A 384 -7.34 -16.96 7.13
CA LYS A 384 -8.08 -15.74 7.47
C LYS A 384 -7.16 -14.66 8.06
N ALA A 385 -7.64 -13.41 8.12
CA ALA A 385 -6.88 -12.30 8.72
C ALA A 385 -6.68 -12.48 10.22
N ILE A 386 -7.66 -13.07 10.91
CA ILE A 386 -7.51 -13.65 12.24
C ILE A 386 -7.44 -15.16 12.11
N TYR A 387 -6.46 -15.82 12.71
CA TYR A 387 -6.25 -17.26 12.57
C TYR A 387 -5.65 -17.88 13.84
N GLY A 388 -6.06 -19.11 14.13
CA GLY A 388 -5.51 -19.91 15.23
C GLY A 388 -4.20 -20.57 14.82
N ARG A 389 -3.28 -20.71 15.76
CA ARG A 389 -2.04 -21.50 15.61
C ARG A 389 -1.92 -22.46 16.76
N ASN A 390 -1.66 -23.72 16.41
CA ASN A 390 -1.18 -24.73 17.35
C ASN A 390 0.33 -24.56 17.50
N GLY A 391 0.86 -24.81 18.70
CA GLY A 391 2.28 -24.66 19.02
C GLY A 391 2.52 -24.05 20.40
N ALA A 392 3.70 -23.50 20.60
CA ALA A 392 4.08 -22.72 21.79
C ALA A 392 4.35 -21.24 21.42
N PRO A 393 3.50 -20.29 21.85
CA PRO A 393 2.17 -20.50 22.42
C PRO A 393 1.11 -20.87 21.36
N SER A 394 0.02 -21.48 21.80
CA SER A 394 -1.16 -21.82 21.03
C SER A 394 -2.23 -20.75 21.27
N THR A 395 -2.47 -19.92 20.26
CA THR A 395 -3.41 -18.79 20.35
C THR A 395 -3.95 -18.38 18.98
N PHE A 396 -4.90 -17.44 18.96
CA PHE A 396 -5.26 -16.71 17.75
C PHE A 396 -4.35 -15.51 17.53
N PHE A 397 -4.23 -15.10 16.29
CA PHE A 397 -3.42 -13.95 15.89
C PHE A 397 -4.19 -13.11 14.89
N LEU A 398 -4.19 -11.78 15.05
CA LEU A 398 -4.86 -10.85 14.13
C LEU A 398 -3.85 -9.92 13.42
N GLU A 399 -3.77 -10.08 12.10
CA GLU A 399 -2.88 -9.29 11.24
C GLU A 399 -3.53 -8.03 10.68
N LYS A 400 -3.41 -6.90 11.41
CA LYS A 400 -3.84 -5.56 10.95
C LYS A 400 -2.69 -4.80 10.30
N GLU A 401 -2.61 -4.77 8.96
CA GLU A 401 -1.47 -4.19 8.23
C GLU A 401 -1.79 -2.98 7.33
N SER A 402 -1.05 -1.87 7.50
CA SER A 402 -1.14 -0.67 6.66
C SER A 402 -0.67 -0.93 5.22
N PRO A 403 -1.31 -0.44 4.16
CA PRO A 403 -0.87 -0.66 2.77
C PRO A 403 0.60 -0.29 2.49
N PHE A 404 1.25 -1.02 1.58
CA PHE A 404 2.64 -0.76 1.15
C PHE A 404 2.85 0.68 0.66
N CYS A 405 1.99 1.12 -0.26
CA CYS A 405 2.04 2.48 -0.80
C CYS A 405 1.93 3.57 0.27
N GLN A 406 1.16 3.34 1.33
CA GLN A 406 1.06 4.26 2.48
C GLN A 406 2.33 4.20 3.35
N THR A 407 2.89 3.01 3.55
CA THR A 407 4.12 2.81 4.35
C THR A 407 5.34 3.50 3.73
N ASN A 408 5.47 3.49 2.39
CA ASN A 408 6.59 4.16 1.71
C ASN A 408 6.36 5.65 1.46
N CYS A 409 5.19 6.18 1.80
CA CYS A 409 4.94 7.61 1.70
C CYS A 409 5.48 8.27 2.97
N PRO A 410 6.44 9.21 2.90
CA PRO A 410 6.97 9.86 4.12
C PRO A 410 5.90 10.54 4.96
N ALA A 411 4.85 11.07 4.33
CA ALA A 411 3.70 11.67 5.02
C ALA A 411 2.59 10.65 5.40
N HIS A 412 2.76 9.36 5.07
CA HIS A 412 1.81 8.28 5.35
C HIS A 412 0.38 8.54 4.85
N VAL A 413 0.25 9.18 3.69
CA VAL A 413 -1.06 9.48 3.07
C VAL A 413 -1.81 8.17 2.82
N ASP A 414 -3.11 8.13 3.12
CA ASP A 414 -3.96 6.95 2.88
C ASP A 414 -4.24 6.74 1.38
N VAL A 415 -3.22 6.19 0.70
CA VAL A 415 -3.27 5.90 -0.73
C VAL A 415 -4.39 4.94 -1.07
N ARG A 416 -4.61 3.91 -0.24
CA ARG A 416 -5.64 2.91 -0.52
C ARG A 416 -7.02 3.54 -0.46
N GLY A 417 -7.31 4.30 0.58
CA GLY A 417 -8.61 4.94 0.78
C GLY A 417 -8.94 5.95 -0.32
N TYR A 418 -8.00 6.80 -0.74
CA TYR A 418 -8.34 7.80 -1.76
C TYR A 418 -8.41 7.19 -3.15
N VAL A 419 -7.59 6.18 -3.45
CA VAL A 419 -7.69 5.44 -4.72
C VAL A 419 -9.01 4.68 -4.78
N ALA A 420 -9.44 4.06 -3.68
CA ALA A 420 -10.74 3.42 -3.54
C ALA A 420 -11.89 4.40 -3.84
N ARG A 421 -11.90 5.58 -3.22
CA ARG A 421 -12.92 6.61 -3.48
C ARG A 421 -12.91 7.09 -4.93
N ILE A 422 -11.74 7.21 -5.57
CA ILE A 422 -11.66 7.52 -7.01
C ILE A 422 -12.30 6.41 -7.85
N ALA A 423 -12.06 5.14 -7.51
CA ALA A 423 -12.67 4.01 -8.23
C ALA A 423 -14.20 4.01 -8.15
N GLU A 424 -14.79 4.52 -7.07
CA GLU A 424 -16.25 4.72 -6.91
C GLU A 424 -16.80 5.96 -7.60
N GLY A 425 -15.93 6.88 -8.03
CA GLY A 425 -16.33 8.20 -8.49
C GLY A 425 -16.60 9.22 -7.37
N ASP A 426 -16.27 8.90 -6.11
CA ASP A 426 -16.31 9.82 -4.96
C ASP A 426 -15.03 10.68 -4.89
N PHE A 427 -14.91 11.62 -5.82
CA PHE A 427 -13.73 12.47 -5.91
C PHE A 427 -13.62 13.49 -4.77
N GLU A 428 -14.76 13.93 -4.23
CA GLU A 428 -14.81 14.82 -3.08
C GLU A 428 -14.32 14.12 -1.81
N GLY A 429 -14.80 12.90 -1.54
CA GLY A 429 -14.27 12.09 -0.46
C GLY A 429 -12.78 11.78 -0.65
N ALA A 430 -12.32 11.52 -1.88
CA ALA A 430 -10.91 11.26 -2.14
C ALA A 430 -9.99 12.46 -1.82
N ILE A 431 -10.34 13.67 -2.28
CA ILE A 431 -9.53 14.88 -2.01
C ILE A 431 -9.53 15.24 -0.51
N ASN A 432 -10.67 15.08 0.17
CA ASN A 432 -10.78 15.31 1.61
C ASN A 432 -9.87 14.37 2.40
N LEU A 433 -9.80 13.09 2.01
CA LEU A 433 -8.92 12.11 2.66
C LEU A 433 -7.44 12.44 2.48
N ILE A 434 -7.05 12.87 1.26
CA ILE A 434 -5.68 13.30 1.01
C ILE A 434 -5.31 14.47 1.92
N ARG A 435 -6.21 15.44 2.09
CA ARG A 435 -5.99 16.64 2.92
C ARG A 435 -5.91 16.39 4.42
N GLU A 436 -6.37 15.24 4.91
CA GLU A 436 -6.08 14.86 6.30
C GLU A 436 -4.58 14.83 6.60
N ARG A 437 -3.79 14.49 5.57
CA ARG A 437 -2.34 14.35 5.66
C ARG A 437 -1.53 15.33 4.83
N LEU A 438 -2.06 15.80 3.71
CA LEU A 438 -1.30 16.54 2.70
C LEU A 438 -2.03 17.83 2.29
N PRO A 439 -1.51 19.03 2.65
CA PRO A 439 -2.18 20.30 2.32
C PRO A 439 -2.09 20.70 0.84
N LEU A 440 -1.12 20.15 0.10
CA LEU A 440 -0.80 20.54 -1.28
C LEU A 440 -0.99 19.37 -2.28
N PRO A 441 -2.18 18.74 -2.36
CA PRO A 441 -2.41 17.58 -3.23
C PRO A 441 -2.15 17.86 -4.72
N GLY A 442 -2.52 19.03 -5.23
CA GLY A 442 -2.35 19.45 -6.62
C GLY A 442 -0.88 19.65 -6.99
N VAL A 443 -0.09 20.24 -6.10
CA VAL A 443 1.38 20.35 -6.26
C VAL A 443 2.02 18.96 -6.23
N LEU A 444 1.75 18.15 -5.20
CA LEU A 444 2.38 16.82 -5.06
C LEU A 444 1.88 15.81 -6.12
N GLY A 445 0.71 16.05 -6.72
CA GLY A 445 0.25 15.33 -7.91
C GLY A 445 1.13 15.58 -9.14
N ARG A 446 1.95 16.64 -9.15
CA ARG A 446 2.85 17.00 -10.25
C ARG A 446 4.30 16.67 -9.93
N VAL A 447 4.78 17.11 -8.76
CA VAL A 447 6.23 17.12 -8.48
C VAL A 447 6.72 15.94 -7.64
N CYS A 448 5.82 15.13 -7.08
CA CYS A 448 6.23 14.02 -6.21
C CYS A 448 6.99 12.95 -7.01
N PRO A 449 8.13 12.44 -6.49
CA PRO A 449 8.84 11.30 -7.07
C PRO A 449 8.16 9.95 -6.76
N HIS A 450 6.97 9.97 -6.17
CA HIS A 450 6.07 8.83 -6.03
C HIS A 450 6.69 7.56 -5.42
N PRO A 451 7.38 7.63 -4.26
CA PRO A 451 7.95 6.45 -3.60
C PRO A 451 6.88 5.38 -3.30
N CYS A 452 5.64 5.81 -3.05
CA CYS A 452 4.47 4.94 -2.90
C CYS A 452 4.22 3.99 -4.10
N GLU A 453 4.61 4.36 -5.32
CA GLU A 453 4.45 3.53 -6.52
C GLU A 453 5.59 2.51 -6.69
N GLU A 454 6.79 2.79 -6.18
CA GLU A 454 7.96 1.90 -6.28
C GLU A 454 7.69 0.54 -5.62
N ILE A 455 7.08 0.57 -4.44
CA ILE A 455 6.72 -0.65 -3.70
C ILE A 455 5.25 -1.06 -3.89
N CYS A 456 4.57 -0.50 -4.90
CA CYS A 456 3.21 -0.89 -5.22
C CYS A 456 3.17 -2.37 -5.64
N ARG A 457 2.31 -3.16 -5.00
CA ARG A 457 2.18 -4.60 -5.26
C ARG A 457 1.80 -4.95 -6.70
N ARG A 458 1.14 -4.05 -7.41
CA ARG A 458 0.74 -4.27 -8.80
C ARG A 458 1.92 -4.24 -9.79
N ASN A 459 3.09 -3.73 -9.39
CA ASN A 459 4.33 -3.86 -10.19
C ASN A 459 4.66 -5.32 -10.54
N GLY A 460 4.28 -6.27 -9.69
CA GLY A 460 4.46 -7.70 -9.95
C GLY A 460 3.51 -8.32 -10.99
N ILE A 461 2.53 -7.56 -11.50
CA ILE A 461 1.49 -8.06 -12.41
C ILE A 461 1.53 -7.34 -13.76
N ASP A 462 1.25 -6.03 -13.79
CA ASP A 462 1.11 -5.24 -15.03
C ASP A 462 1.43 -3.74 -14.84
N GLY A 463 2.19 -3.42 -13.77
CA GLY A 463 2.67 -2.08 -13.44
C GLY A 463 1.92 -1.44 -12.27
N ALA A 464 2.59 -0.57 -11.52
CA ALA A 464 2.00 0.15 -10.38
C ALA A 464 0.69 0.88 -10.73
N ILE A 465 -0.07 1.17 -9.69
CA ILE A 465 -1.11 2.19 -9.75
C ILE A 465 -0.44 3.54 -9.90
N SER A 466 -0.97 4.38 -10.78
CA SER A 466 -0.51 5.76 -11.01
C SER A 466 -0.99 6.69 -9.90
N ILE A 467 -0.59 6.39 -8.67
CA ILE A 467 -0.97 7.04 -7.41
C ILE A 467 -0.74 8.55 -7.44
N ARG A 468 0.37 9.02 -8.04
CA ARG A 468 0.67 10.45 -8.25
C ARG A 468 -0.37 11.10 -9.15
N LEU A 469 -0.69 10.48 -10.27
CA LEU A 469 -1.62 11.02 -11.27
C LEU A 469 -3.08 10.96 -10.80
N LEU A 470 -3.46 9.93 -10.05
CA LEU A 470 -4.76 9.85 -9.39
C LEU A 470 -4.92 10.97 -8.35
N LYS A 471 -3.86 11.29 -7.59
CA LYS A 471 -3.83 12.43 -6.67
C LYS A 471 -3.98 13.76 -7.43
N ARG A 472 -3.25 13.93 -8.54
CA ARG A 472 -3.37 15.09 -9.42
C ARG A 472 -4.80 15.25 -9.94
N PHE A 473 -5.38 14.17 -10.46
CA PHE A 473 -6.73 14.15 -11.02
C PHE A 473 -7.77 14.68 -10.04
N VAL A 474 -7.79 14.19 -8.79
CA VAL A 474 -8.80 14.66 -7.82
C VAL A 474 -8.59 16.10 -7.37
N ALA A 475 -7.34 16.57 -7.33
CA ALA A 475 -7.04 17.96 -7.01
C ALA A 475 -7.47 18.90 -8.15
N ASP A 476 -7.18 18.52 -9.39
CA ASP A 476 -7.58 19.26 -10.59
C ASP A 476 -9.12 19.25 -10.72
N TRP A 477 -9.76 18.09 -10.51
CA TRP A 477 -11.21 17.94 -10.50
C TRP A 477 -11.90 18.88 -9.49
N GLU A 478 -11.38 18.99 -8.27
CA GLU A 478 -11.97 19.87 -7.26
C GLU A 478 -11.98 21.32 -7.74
N TRP A 479 -10.85 21.80 -8.26
CA TRP A 479 -10.75 23.16 -8.77
C TRP A 479 -11.69 23.39 -9.96
N GLU A 480 -11.71 22.48 -10.93
CA GLU A 480 -12.55 22.58 -12.12
C GLU A 480 -14.04 22.58 -11.78
N ASN A 481 -14.46 21.75 -10.82
CA ASN A 481 -15.88 21.65 -10.44
C ASN A 481 -16.33 22.75 -9.47
N LYS A 482 -15.49 23.16 -8.52
CA LYS A 482 -15.88 24.11 -7.45
C LYS A 482 -15.44 25.53 -7.72
N GLY A 483 -14.44 25.74 -8.57
CA GLY A 483 -13.81 27.04 -8.82
C GLY A 483 -13.04 27.62 -7.64
N LYS A 484 -13.00 26.92 -6.50
CA LYS A 484 -12.28 27.29 -5.28
C LYS A 484 -11.88 26.05 -4.47
N ILE A 485 -10.81 26.19 -3.68
CA ILE A 485 -10.40 25.21 -2.68
C ILE A 485 -10.86 25.73 -1.32
N ASP A 486 -11.79 25.03 -0.67
CA ASP A 486 -12.34 25.45 0.63
C ASP A 486 -11.79 24.55 1.75
N LEU A 487 -10.88 25.10 2.56
CA LEU A 487 -10.30 24.42 3.72
C LEU A 487 -11.02 24.79 5.04
N GLY A 488 -12.11 25.58 4.96
CA GLY A 488 -12.76 26.17 6.11
C GLY A 488 -11.96 27.31 6.76
N LYS A 489 -12.48 27.82 7.86
CA LYS A 489 -11.79 28.81 8.72
C LYS A 489 -11.16 28.10 9.91
N MET A 490 -10.06 28.67 10.41
CA MET A 490 -9.46 28.28 11.69
C MET A 490 -10.54 28.27 12.79
N PRO A 491 -10.68 27.19 13.58
CA PRO A 491 -11.64 27.14 14.66
C PRO A 491 -11.21 28.06 15.81
N VAL A 492 -12.19 28.69 16.47
CA VAL A 492 -11.95 29.46 17.69
C VAL A 492 -12.04 28.52 18.89
N ASN A 493 -10.93 28.31 19.59
CA ASN A 493 -10.82 27.41 20.74
C ASN A 493 -9.72 27.88 21.71
N GLU A 494 -9.33 27.03 22.66
CA GLU A 494 -8.28 27.34 23.65
C GLU A 494 -6.91 27.68 23.03
N ASN A 495 -6.63 27.21 21.81
CA ASN A 495 -5.37 27.44 21.11
C ASN A 495 -5.30 28.85 20.49
N SER A 496 -6.45 29.52 20.31
CA SER A 496 -6.52 30.85 19.67
C SER A 496 -5.89 31.98 20.47
N LYS A 497 -5.48 31.70 21.71
CA LYS A 497 -4.68 32.60 22.57
C LYS A 497 -3.20 32.63 22.19
N TYR A 498 -2.69 31.56 21.58
CA TYR A 498 -1.28 31.41 21.23
C TYR A 498 -0.98 31.95 19.83
N LYS A 499 0.20 32.55 19.66
CA LYS A 499 0.73 33.09 18.41
C LYS A 499 1.98 32.34 17.98
N ILE A 500 1.99 31.84 16.75
CA ILE A 500 3.08 31.03 16.20
C ILE A 500 3.72 31.74 15.01
N ALA A 501 5.04 31.88 15.03
CA ALA A 501 5.80 32.37 13.89
C ALA A 501 6.32 31.22 13.04
N VAL A 502 6.13 31.30 11.73
CA VAL A 502 6.70 30.37 10.75
C VAL A 502 7.67 31.15 9.86
N ILE A 503 8.95 30.79 9.89
CA ILE A 503 9.99 31.44 9.09
C ILE A 503 10.23 30.61 7.83
N GLY A 504 9.75 31.10 6.69
CA GLY A 504 9.80 30.45 5.38
C GLY A 504 8.44 29.88 4.95
N SER A 505 8.02 30.19 3.72
CA SER A 505 6.76 29.74 3.12
C SER A 505 6.91 28.51 2.20
N GLY A 506 7.97 27.72 2.38
CA GLY A 506 8.17 26.47 1.66
C GLY A 506 7.18 25.37 2.08
N PRO A 507 7.27 24.15 1.48
CA PRO A 507 6.33 23.05 1.77
C PRO A 507 6.21 22.72 3.26
N ALA A 508 7.32 22.72 4.00
CA ALA A 508 7.32 22.48 5.44
C ALA A 508 6.58 23.58 6.20
N GLY A 509 6.89 24.86 5.91
CA GLY A 509 6.25 26.01 6.56
C GLY A 509 4.75 26.09 6.28
N LEU A 510 4.34 25.87 5.02
CA LEU A 510 2.92 25.80 4.66
C LEU A 510 2.20 24.63 5.35
N THR A 511 2.87 23.50 5.53
CA THR A 511 2.29 22.35 6.25
C THR A 511 2.14 22.62 7.74
N VAL A 512 3.15 23.22 8.38
CA VAL A 512 3.05 23.65 9.80
C VAL A 512 1.91 24.64 9.97
N ALA A 513 1.83 25.64 9.08
CA ALA A 513 0.77 26.65 9.13
C ALA A 513 -0.62 26.03 8.95
N TYR A 514 -0.77 25.12 7.98
CA TYR A 514 -2.03 24.39 7.75
C TYR A 514 -2.45 23.57 8.97
N GLU A 515 -1.57 22.75 9.53
CA GLU A 515 -1.90 21.88 10.67
C GLU A 515 -2.23 22.69 11.93
N LEU A 516 -1.43 23.72 12.24
CA LEU A 516 -1.69 24.58 13.40
C LEU A 516 -2.95 25.43 13.24
N ALA A 517 -3.23 25.93 12.01
CA ALA A 517 -4.49 26.61 11.73
C ALA A 517 -5.70 25.69 11.90
N ARG A 518 -5.62 24.40 11.50
CA ARG A 518 -6.69 23.43 11.78
C ARG A 518 -6.93 23.20 13.28
N MET A 519 -5.87 23.33 14.09
CA MET A 519 -5.93 23.19 15.53
C MET A 519 -6.40 24.47 16.26
N GLY A 520 -6.52 25.62 15.58
CA GLY A 520 -7.03 26.87 16.16
C GLY A 520 -5.97 27.91 16.53
N TYR A 521 -4.70 27.71 16.16
CA TYR A 521 -3.57 28.60 16.47
C TYR A 521 -3.46 29.79 15.51
N LYS A 522 -3.12 30.98 16.02
CA LYS A 522 -2.81 32.14 15.18
C LYS A 522 -1.42 32.02 14.59
N VAL A 523 -1.33 31.74 13.30
CA VAL A 523 -0.06 31.55 12.60
C VAL A 523 0.27 32.76 11.72
N LYS A 524 1.51 33.25 11.82
CA LYS A 524 2.08 34.25 10.91
C LYS A 524 3.33 33.71 10.23
N ILE A 525 3.33 33.69 8.90
CA ILE A 525 4.45 33.28 8.05
C ILE A 525 5.28 34.52 7.68
N PHE A 526 6.60 34.44 7.85
CA PHE A 526 7.57 35.43 7.37
C PHE A 526 8.33 34.83 6.19
N GLU A 527 8.22 35.46 5.03
CA GLU A 527 8.84 34.99 3.78
C GLU A 527 9.79 36.06 3.23
N ALA A 528 11.02 35.64 2.93
CA ALA A 528 12.08 36.53 2.47
C ALA A 528 11.90 37.00 1.02
N LEU A 529 11.18 36.21 0.20
CA LEU A 529 10.96 36.46 -1.21
C LEU A 529 9.67 37.28 -1.46
N PRO A 530 9.50 37.86 -2.67
CA PRO A 530 8.27 38.54 -3.06
C PRO A 530 7.11 37.58 -3.39
N VAL A 531 7.32 36.27 -3.30
CA VAL A 531 6.34 35.22 -3.63
C VAL A 531 6.35 34.13 -2.55
N ALA A 532 5.20 33.53 -2.30
CA ALA A 532 5.06 32.42 -1.36
C ALA A 532 5.30 31.06 -2.06
N GLY A 533 5.66 30.03 -1.29
CA GLY A 533 5.86 28.65 -1.77
C GLY A 533 7.30 28.15 -1.70
N GLY A 534 8.25 29.01 -1.32
CA GLY A 534 9.67 28.67 -1.24
C GLY A 534 10.20 28.04 -2.54
N MET A 535 10.93 26.93 -2.44
CA MET A 535 11.48 26.23 -3.61
C MET A 535 10.41 25.68 -4.58
N LEU A 536 9.14 25.52 -4.17
CA LEU A 536 8.08 25.20 -5.11
C LEU A 536 7.84 26.33 -6.11
N ALA A 537 7.90 27.58 -5.63
CA ALA A 537 7.64 28.76 -6.44
C ALA A 537 8.83 29.19 -7.28
N VAL A 538 10.06 28.98 -6.77
CA VAL A 538 11.27 29.52 -7.40
C VAL A 538 12.25 28.47 -7.91
N GLY A 539 12.11 27.22 -7.48
CA GLY A 539 13.00 26.12 -7.87
C GLY A 539 12.42 25.24 -8.97
N ILE A 540 11.10 25.06 -9.04
CA ILE A 540 10.44 24.17 -10.00
C ILE A 540 9.85 24.98 -11.15
N PRO A 541 10.26 24.76 -12.42
CA PRO A 541 9.75 25.53 -13.55
C PRO A 541 8.26 25.33 -13.84
N PRO A 542 7.59 26.31 -14.50
CA PRO A 542 6.14 26.25 -14.75
C PRO A 542 5.67 25.09 -15.63
N TYR A 543 6.55 24.54 -16.48
CA TYR A 543 6.23 23.38 -17.31
C TYR A 543 6.07 22.07 -16.51
N ARG A 544 6.58 22.04 -15.26
CA ARG A 544 6.38 20.95 -14.28
C ARG A 544 5.38 21.34 -13.19
N LEU A 545 5.44 22.57 -12.70
CA LEU A 545 4.55 23.07 -11.67
C LEU A 545 3.97 24.44 -12.07
N PRO A 546 2.77 24.48 -12.65
CA PRO A 546 2.11 25.74 -12.98
C PRO A 546 1.93 26.63 -11.74
N LYS A 547 2.28 27.91 -11.87
CA LYS A 547 2.24 28.88 -10.76
C LYS A 547 0.83 29.07 -10.20
N ASP A 548 -0.17 29.01 -11.06
CA ASP A 548 -1.57 29.13 -10.67
C ASP A 548 -2.00 27.96 -9.79
N VAL A 549 -1.60 26.72 -10.10
CA VAL A 549 -1.85 25.55 -9.24
C VAL A 549 -1.27 25.76 -7.85
N LEU A 550 -0.01 26.18 -7.76
CA LEU A 550 0.64 26.47 -6.48
C LEU A 550 -0.08 27.58 -5.70
N ASN A 551 -0.39 28.70 -6.37
CA ASN A 551 -1.04 29.84 -5.74
C ASN A 551 -2.45 29.51 -5.24
N ARG A 552 -3.22 28.67 -5.94
CA ARG A 552 -4.55 28.23 -5.51
C ARG A 552 -4.49 27.51 -4.15
N GLU A 553 -3.55 26.59 -3.98
CA GLU A 553 -3.40 25.83 -2.73
C GLU A 553 -2.84 26.69 -1.59
N ILE A 554 -1.89 27.59 -1.88
CA ILE A 554 -1.37 28.54 -0.89
C ILE A 554 -2.49 29.48 -0.43
N ASN A 555 -3.26 30.06 -1.36
CA ASN A 555 -4.36 30.96 -1.04
C ASN A 555 -5.41 30.27 -0.18
N ALA A 556 -5.71 29.00 -0.44
CA ALA A 556 -6.63 28.24 0.40
C ALA A 556 -6.16 28.12 1.86
N ILE A 557 -4.85 27.95 2.09
CA ILE A 557 -4.27 27.94 3.45
C ILE A 557 -4.37 29.33 4.09
N LEU A 558 -4.07 30.39 3.34
CA LEU A 558 -4.19 31.77 3.83
C LEU A 558 -5.63 32.12 4.19
N GLU A 559 -6.59 31.67 3.38
CA GLU A 559 -8.02 31.87 3.61
C GLU A 559 -8.52 31.24 4.91
N MET A 560 -7.82 30.26 5.49
CA MET A 560 -8.13 29.73 6.83
C MET A 560 -7.95 30.78 7.94
N GLY A 561 -7.19 31.85 7.69
CA GLY A 561 -6.81 32.87 8.67
C GLY A 561 -5.30 32.91 8.98
N VAL A 562 -4.48 32.24 8.17
CA VAL A 562 -3.01 32.31 8.27
C VAL A 562 -2.54 33.64 7.66
N GLU A 563 -1.76 34.40 8.42
CA GLU A 563 -1.14 35.63 7.94
C GLU A 563 0.19 35.34 7.24
N ILE A 564 0.51 36.06 6.17
CA ILE A 564 1.82 35.99 5.52
C ILE A 564 2.38 37.39 5.28
N GLN A 565 3.66 37.56 5.58
CA GLN A 565 4.43 38.77 5.31
C GLN A 565 5.58 38.43 4.36
N LEU A 566 5.39 38.80 3.09
CA LEU A 566 6.40 38.68 2.03
C LEU A 566 7.46 39.77 2.15
N ASN A 567 8.58 39.61 1.44
CA ASN A 567 9.72 40.55 1.46
C ASN A 567 10.24 40.85 2.88
N CYS A 568 10.22 39.86 3.75
CA CYS A 568 10.68 39.98 5.14
C CYS A 568 11.74 38.92 5.43
N ARG A 569 13.00 39.32 5.37
CA ARG A 569 14.15 38.47 5.69
C ARG A 569 14.50 38.61 7.16
N ILE A 570 14.23 37.56 7.94
CA ILE A 570 14.65 37.48 9.33
C ILE A 570 16.19 37.53 9.42
N GLY A 571 16.70 38.30 10.37
CA GLY A 571 18.11 38.66 10.52
C GLY A 571 18.53 39.95 9.80
N LYS A 572 17.73 40.44 8.86
CA LYS A 572 17.98 41.70 8.14
C LYS A 572 16.89 42.74 8.41
N ASP A 573 15.63 42.38 8.13
CA ASP A 573 14.49 43.29 8.25
C ASP A 573 13.86 43.24 9.64
N ILE A 574 13.85 42.06 10.27
CA ILE A 574 13.43 41.83 11.67
C ILE A 574 14.46 40.91 12.33
N SER A 575 14.89 41.22 13.55
CA SER A 575 15.86 40.37 14.25
C SER A 575 15.22 39.05 14.72
N PHE A 576 16.00 37.97 14.79
CA PHE A 576 15.50 36.68 15.31
C PHE A 576 15.00 36.80 16.76
N GLU A 577 15.70 37.58 17.59
CA GLU A 577 15.34 37.83 18.99
C GLU A 577 14.02 38.60 19.15
N GLU A 578 13.69 39.48 18.21
CA GLU A 578 12.39 40.15 18.20
C GLU A 578 11.25 39.18 17.91
N ILE A 579 11.45 38.21 17.01
CA ILE A 579 10.45 37.14 16.78
C ILE A 579 10.29 36.30 18.06
N ARG A 580 11.39 35.94 18.75
CA ARG A 580 11.35 35.18 20.01
C ARG A 580 10.57 35.85 21.13
N LYS A 581 10.55 37.18 21.17
CA LYS A 581 9.82 37.93 22.21
C LYS A 581 8.32 38.06 21.91
N ASN A 582 7.92 37.97 20.65
CA ASN A 582 6.57 38.31 20.20
C ASN A 582 5.66 37.11 19.92
N PHE A 583 6.21 35.89 19.91
CA PHE A 583 5.51 34.65 19.58
C PHE A 583 5.76 33.57 20.64
N ASP A 584 4.76 32.74 20.89
CA ASP A 584 4.81 31.68 21.90
C ASP A 584 5.62 30.46 21.42
N ALA A 585 5.68 30.25 20.11
CA ALA A 585 6.55 29.26 19.47
C ALA A 585 6.97 29.71 18.05
N ILE A 586 8.11 29.18 17.59
CA ILE A 586 8.70 29.49 16.29
C ILE A 586 9.02 28.20 15.55
N PHE A 587 8.63 28.14 14.27
CA PHE A 587 9.11 27.14 13.33
C PHE A 587 10.06 27.75 12.30
N ILE A 588 11.22 27.13 12.08
CA ILE A 588 12.22 27.52 11.09
C ILE A 588 12.20 26.53 9.93
N GLY A 589 11.70 26.98 8.77
CA GLY A 589 11.58 26.21 7.54
C GLY A 589 12.15 26.96 6.32
N VAL A 590 13.34 27.56 6.48
CA VAL A 590 13.97 28.45 5.48
C VAL A 590 14.50 27.76 4.22
N GLY A 591 14.55 26.42 4.21
CA GLY A 591 15.01 25.64 3.07
C GLY A 591 16.48 25.86 2.66
N ALA A 592 16.87 25.34 1.51
CA ALA A 592 18.25 25.40 0.98
C ALA A 592 18.40 26.35 -0.21
N HIS A 593 18.27 27.66 0.01
CA HIS A 593 18.22 28.66 -1.06
C HIS A 593 19.59 29.13 -1.62
N LYS A 594 20.73 28.69 -1.07
CA LYS A 594 22.08 29.06 -1.54
C LYS A 594 22.67 27.95 -2.40
N SER A 595 23.31 28.31 -3.52
CA SER A 595 24.12 27.38 -4.30
C SER A 595 25.48 27.10 -3.64
N ARG A 596 25.99 25.87 -3.81
CA ARG A 596 27.39 25.54 -3.49
C ARG A 596 28.34 26.10 -4.56
N LYS A 597 29.54 26.48 -4.14
CA LYS A 597 30.61 26.94 -5.04
C LYS A 597 31.42 25.75 -5.57
N MET A 598 31.81 25.82 -6.84
CA MET A 598 32.66 24.84 -7.53
C MET A 598 34.09 24.89 -7.02
N GLY A 599 34.58 26.08 -6.65
CA GLY A 599 35.95 26.27 -6.17
C GLY A 599 37.00 26.17 -7.28
N ILE A 600 36.63 26.54 -8.50
CA ILE A 600 37.52 26.52 -9.67
C ILE A 600 37.88 27.93 -10.13
N GLU A 601 39.00 28.07 -10.84
CA GLU A 601 39.41 29.34 -11.44
C GLU A 601 38.36 29.80 -12.47
N GLY A 602 38.08 31.10 -12.51
CA GLY A 602 37.10 31.71 -13.42
C GLY A 602 35.63 31.62 -12.96
N GLU A 603 35.34 31.03 -11.80
CA GLU A 603 33.97 30.91 -11.26
C GLU A 603 33.23 32.25 -11.06
N ASN A 604 33.95 33.36 -10.94
CA ASN A 604 33.37 34.70 -10.77
C ASN A 604 33.25 35.50 -12.09
N LEU A 605 33.55 34.91 -13.25
CA LEU A 605 33.43 35.59 -14.55
C LEU A 605 31.97 35.93 -14.88
N LYS A 606 31.76 37.01 -15.64
CA LYS A 606 30.42 37.36 -16.14
C LYS A 606 29.92 36.26 -17.08
N GLY A 607 28.72 35.75 -16.81
CA GLY A 607 28.14 34.61 -17.53
C GLY A 607 28.21 33.28 -16.76
N VAL A 608 28.89 33.24 -15.60
CA VAL A 608 28.74 32.13 -14.65
C VAL A 608 27.56 32.45 -13.72
N ILE A 609 26.53 31.60 -13.74
CA ILE A 609 25.28 31.80 -13.00
C ILE A 609 25.06 30.59 -12.06
N PRO A 610 24.87 30.80 -10.75
CA PRO A 610 24.48 29.71 -9.86
C PRO A 610 23.10 29.15 -10.25
N GLY A 611 22.94 27.82 -10.28
CA GLY A 611 21.73 27.17 -10.78
C GLY A 611 20.46 27.49 -10.00
N VAL A 612 20.56 27.66 -8.67
CA VAL A 612 19.41 28.06 -7.85
C VAL A 612 18.97 29.48 -8.19
N ASP A 613 19.94 30.38 -8.41
CA ASP A 613 19.64 31.77 -8.77
C ASP A 613 19.10 31.86 -10.19
N PHE A 614 19.64 31.08 -11.13
CA PHE A 614 19.12 30.96 -12.49
C PHE A 614 17.65 30.53 -12.48
N LEU A 615 17.31 29.42 -11.81
CA LEU A 615 15.93 28.94 -11.74
C LEU A 615 15.01 29.92 -11.02
N ARG A 616 15.49 30.60 -9.97
CA ARG A 616 14.74 31.64 -9.28
C ARG A 616 14.38 32.79 -10.24
N GLU A 617 15.35 33.29 -10.99
CA GLU A 617 15.13 34.34 -11.98
C GLU A 617 14.22 33.87 -13.13
N VAL A 618 14.36 32.63 -13.61
CA VAL A 618 13.45 32.07 -14.63
C VAL A 618 12.02 32.02 -14.11
N ASN A 619 11.85 31.62 -12.85
CA ASN A 619 10.52 31.50 -12.27
C ASN A 619 9.92 32.87 -11.93
N ILE A 620 10.67 33.88 -11.54
CA ILE A 620 10.10 35.18 -11.17
C ILE A 620 10.03 36.12 -12.38
N TYR A 621 11.11 36.19 -13.19
CA TYR A 621 11.31 37.15 -14.27
C TYR A 621 11.84 36.47 -15.56
N PRO A 622 11.07 35.53 -16.18
CA PRO A 622 11.54 34.73 -17.30
C PRO A 622 12.01 35.55 -18.51
N GLU A 623 11.38 36.69 -18.80
CA GLU A 623 11.75 37.53 -19.94
C GLU A 623 13.12 38.22 -19.74
N ASN A 624 13.48 38.54 -18.49
CA ASN A 624 14.81 39.08 -18.18
C ASN A 624 15.88 38.03 -18.49
N VAL A 625 15.65 36.78 -18.09
CA VAL A 625 16.57 35.69 -18.38
C VAL A 625 16.65 35.44 -19.88
N ARG A 626 15.51 35.37 -20.58
CA ARG A 626 15.46 35.21 -22.04
C ARG A 626 16.30 36.28 -22.75
N ALA A 627 16.16 37.55 -22.38
CA ALA A 627 16.92 38.64 -22.98
C ALA A 627 18.44 38.48 -22.80
N ILE A 628 18.89 37.81 -21.73
CA ILE A 628 20.30 37.62 -21.41
C ILE A 628 20.89 36.40 -22.12
N ILE A 629 20.15 35.29 -22.24
CA ILE A 629 20.71 34.00 -22.68
C ILE A 629 20.24 33.51 -24.05
N SER A 630 19.21 34.12 -24.66
CA SER A 630 18.66 33.66 -25.94
C SER A 630 19.71 33.51 -27.03
N GLY A 631 19.69 32.37 -27.73
CA GLY A 631 20.61 32.04 -28.82
C GLY A 631 22.05 31.70 -28.42
N LYS A 632 22.34 31.60 -27.12
CA LYS A 632 23.71 31.34 -26.61
C LYS A 632 24.01 29.86 -26.43
N LYS A 633 25.30 29.54 -26.34
CA LYS A 633 25.81 28.22 -25.90
C LYS A 633 25.86 28.17 -24.38
N VAL A 634 25.03 27.32 -23.79
CA VAL A 634 24.87 27.18 -22.33
C VAL A 634 25.45 25.84 -21.88
N VAL A 635 26.40 25.89 -20.96
CA VAL A 635 26.94 24.69 -20.30
C VAL A 635 26.38 24.60 -18.87
N VAL A 636 25.69 23.51 -18.55
CA VAL A 636 25.14 23.25 -17.22
C VAL A 636 25.99 22.19 -16.51
N ILE A 637 26.48 22.50 -15.31
CA ILE A 637 27.34 21.59 -14.54
C ILE A 637 26.52 20.96 -13.42
N GLY A 638 26.28 19.64 -13.50
CA GLY A 638 25.52 18.92 -12.49
C GLY A 638 24.74 17.72 -13.05
N GLY A 639 24.12 16.95 -12.16
CA GLY A 639 23.31 15.79 -12.55
C GLY A 639 22.02 15.59 -11.76
N GLY A 640 21.66 16.52 -10.86
CA GLY A 640 20.40 16.46 -10.12
C GLY A 640 19.28 17.23 -10.82
N ASP A 641 18.10 17.26 -10.20
CA ASP A 641 16.91 17.91 -10.76
C ASP A 641 17.14 19.39 -11.13
N VAL A 642 17.91 20.13 -10.33
CA VAL A 642 18.30 21.53 -10.63
C VAL A 642 19.01 21.65 -11.99
N ALA A 643 19.90 20.69 -12.30
CA ALA A 643 20.66 20.73 -13.55
C ALA A 643 19.75 20.43 -14.75
N ILE A 644 18.88 19.43 -14.62
CA ILE A 644 17.91 19.09 -15.65
C ILE A 644 16.92 20.23 -15.88
N ASP A 645 16.34 20.79 -14.82
CA ASP A 645 15.41 21.90 -14.93
C ASP A 645 16.07 23.14 -15.53
N ALA A 646 17.30 23.48 -15.13
CA ALA A 646 18.03 24.61 -15.70
C ALA A 646 18.30 24.41 -17.20
N ALA A 647 18.71 23.20 -17.60
CA ALA A 647 18.96 22.87 -19.01
C ALA A 647 17.68 22.97 -19.85
N ARG A 648 16.58 22.39 -19.38
CA ARG A 648 15.27 22.41 -20.06
C ARG A 648 14.68 23.82 -20.14
N CYS A 649 14.91 24.66 -19.12
CA CYS A 649 14.61 26.09 -19.19
C CYS A 649 15.45 26.81 -20.24
N ALA A 650 16.75 26.55 -20.33
CA ALA A 650 17.63 27.17 -21.33
C ALA A 650 17.25 26.78 -22.77
N ILE A 651 16.88 25.51 -23.02
CA ILE A 651 16.32 25.07 -24.31
C ILE A 651 15.09 25.90 -24.69
N ARG A 652 14.18 26.17 -23.74
CA ARG A 652 12.98 27.00 -23.95
C ARG A 652 13.25 28.46 -24.29
N PHE A 653 14.48 28.91 -24.11
CA PHE A 653 14.96 30.22 -24.53
C PHE A 653 15.75 30.18 -25.84
N GLY A 654 15.77 29.05 -26.55
CA GLY A 654 16.44 28.90 -27.84
C GLY A 654 17.97 28.77 -27.71
N CYS A 655 18.46 28.24 -26.59
CA CYS A 655 19.90 28.03 -26.38
C CYS A 655 20.36 26.68 -26.92
N ASP A 656 21.65 26.58 -27.28
CA ASP A 656 22.34 25.30 -27.45
C ASP A 656 22.86 24.84 -26.09
N VAL A 657 22.37 23.71 -25.58
CA VAL A 657 22.55 23.32 -24.17
C VAL A 657 23.33 22.03 -24.04
N THR A 658 24.38 22.06 -23.23
CA THR A 658 25.16 20.88 -22.85
C THR A 658 25.22 20.70 -21.34
N ILE A 659 24.86 19.52 -20.83
CA ILE A 659 25.05 19.12 -19.44
C ILE A 659 26.41 18.41 -19.28
N LEU A 660 27.23 18.86 -18.35
CA LEU A 660 28.44 18.17 -17.89
C LEU A 660 28.13 17.41 -16.60
N TYR A 661 28.30 16.09 -16.63
CA TYR A 661 28.19 15.25 -15.45
C TYR A 661 29.45 14.44 -15.21
N ARG A 662 29.99 14.52 -13.99
CA ARG A 662 31.26 13.90 -13.63
C ARG A 662 31.21 12.37 -13.48
N ARG A 663 30.02 11.76 -13.52
CA ARG A 663 29.80 10.30 -13.45
C ARG A 663 29.06 9.81 -14.71
N SER A 664 28.69 8.53 -14.74
CA SER A 664 27.88 7.97 -15.82
C SER A 664 26.39 8.24 -15.60
N ARG A 665 25.55 7.92 -16.60
CA ARG A 665 24.08 8.02 -16.51
C ARG A 665 23.52 7.26 -15.31
N GLN A 666 24.07 6.08 -14.99
CA GLN A 666 23.54 5.21 -13.92
C GLN A 666 23.65 5.85 -12.54
N GLU A 667 24.65 6.70 -12.29
CA GLU A 667 24.81 7.39 -11.01
C GLU A 667 24.16 8.78 -10.99
N MET A 668 23.40 9.17 -12.03
CA MET A 668 22.77 10.48 -12.12
C MET A 668 21.60 10.57 -11.12
N PRO A 669 21.56 11.58 -10.22
CA PRO A 669 20.49 11.68 -9.22
C PRO A 669 19.12 12.03 -9.77
N ALA A 670 19.04 12.71 -10.93
CA ALA A 670 17.78 13.06 -11.55
C ALA A 670 16.99 11.82 -12.00
N ARG A 671 15.67 11.93 -12.03
CA ARG A 671 14.78 10.83 -12.43
C ARG A 671 14.94 10.51 -13.92
N GLU A 672 14.90 9.22 -14.27
CA GLU A 672 15.06 8.76 -15.66
C GLU A 672 14.05 9.41 -16.62
N GLU A 673 12.80 9.62 -16.17
CA GLU A 673 11.76 10.32 -16.95
C GLU A 673 12.19 11.75 -17.32
N GLU A 674 12.80 12.48 -16.38
CA GLU A 674 13.26 13.87 -16.58
C GLU A 674 14.51 13.93 -17.46
N ILE A 675 15.41 12.95 -17.34
CA ILE A 675 16.58 12.80 -18.21
C ILE A 675 16.12 12.55 -19.65
N ARG A 676 15.19 11.61 -19.85
CA ARG A 676 14.61 11.32 -21.18
C ARG A 676 13.96 12.56 -21.78
N TYR A 677 13.18 13.32 -21.02
CA TYR A 677 12.58 14.55 -21.52
C TYR A 677 13.61 15.61 -21.93
N ALA A 678 14.71 15.74 -21.20
CA ALA A 678 15.79 16.64 -21.58
C ALA A 678 16.46 16.22 -22.90
N GLU A 679 16.69 14.92 -23.10
CA GLU A 679 17.26 14.38 -24.36
C GLU A 679 16.31 14.57 -25.55
N GLU A 680 15.02 14.28 -25.38
CA GLU A 680 13.98 14.50 -26.40
C GLU A 680 13.84 15.98 -26.78
N GLU A 681 14.09 16.89 -25.83
CA GLU A 681 14.10 18.34 -26.05
C GLU A 681 15.40 18.86 -26.67
N GLY A 682 16.40 18.01 -26.89
CA GLY A 682 17.67 18.36 -27.56
C GLY A 682 18.82 18.75 -26.65
N VAL A 683 18.75 18.45 -25.35
CA VAL A 683 19.88 18.68 -24.42
C VAL A 683 21.00 17.66 -24.70
N ASN A 684 22.22 18.15 -24.90
CA ASN A 684 23.41 17.32 -25.07
C ASN A 684 23.98 16.89 -23.72
N PHE A 685 24.30 15.60 -23.54
CA PHE A 685 24.90 15.09 -22.31
C PHE A 685 26.37 14.69 -22.52
N LEU A 686 27.26 15.28 -21.71
CA LEU A 686 28.66 14.86 -21.59
C LEU A 686 28.89 14.24 -20.22
N PHE A 687 28.69 12.93 -20.18
CA PHE A 687 29.03 12.10 -19.03
C PHE A 687 30.55 11.98 -18.84
N LEU A 688 30.94 11.53 -17.64
CA LEU A 688 32.34 11.35 -17.26
C LEU A 688 33.20 12.57 -17.61
N THR A 689 32.68 13.76 -17.35
CA THR A 689 33.34 15.02 -17.68
C THR A 689 33.20 15.97 -16.49
N ALA A 690 34.32 16.52 -16.02
CA ALA A 690 34.34 17.49 -14.93
C ALA A 690 35.04 18.79 -15.37
N PRO A 691 34.55 19.96 -14.91
CA PRO A 691 35.20 21.23 -15.19
C PRO A 691 36.46 21.41 -14.33
N LEU A 692 37.53 21.95 -14.92
CA LEU A 692 38.78 22.32 -14.25
C LEU A 692 38.90 23.83 -14.02
N LYS A 693 38.63 24.64 -15.06
CA LYS A 693 38.58 26.09 -14.97
C LYS A 693 37.70 26.70 -16.06
N ILE A 694 37.19 27.90 -15.80
CA ILE A 694 36.41 28.70 -16.76
C ILE A 694 37.33 29.78 -17.31
N VAL A 695 37.41 29.88 -18.64
CA VAL A 695 38.35 30.77 -19.33
C VAL A 695 37.60 31.89 -20.05
N GLY A 696 38.08 33.11 -19.87
CA GLY A 696 37.59 34.32 -20.51
C GLY A 696 38.28 35.57 -19.95
N LYS A 697 38.17 36.70 -20.64
CA LYS A 697 38.73 37.98 -20.17
C LYS A 697 37.82 38.66 -19.14
N GLU A 698 36.64 39.08 -19.58
CA GLU A 698 35.61 39.71 -18.73
C GLU A 698 34.36 38.82 -18.59
N SER A 699 34.08 38.01 -19.60
CA SER A 699 32.98 37.06 -19.64
C SER A 699 33.45 35.66 -20.06
N VAL A 700 32.63 34.65 -19.80
CA VAL A 700 32.88 33.27 -20.24
C VAL A 700 33.08 33.21 -21.77
N GLU A 701 34.11 32.52 -22.22
CA GLU A 701 34.34 32.17 -23.64
C GLU A 701 34.39 30.65 -23.85
N LYS A 702 35.03 29.94 -22.91
CA LYS A 702 35.17 28.47 -22.94
C LYS A 702 35.40 27.90 -21.54
N ILE A 703 35.10 26.62 -21.39
CA ILE A 703 35.37 25.85 -20.18
C ILE A 703 36.42 24.77 -20.46
N GLU A 704 37.46 24.71 -19.63
CA GLU A 704 38.43 23.62 -19.64
C GLU A 704 37.88 22.47 -18.80
N CYS A 705 37.81 21.28 -19.39
CA CYS A 705 37.25 20.09 -18.80
C CYS A 705 38.28 18.95 -18.84
N VAL A 706 38.08 17.96 -17.98
CA VAL A 706 38.84 16.71 -17.98
C VAL A 706 37.89 15.52 -18.06
N LYS A 707 38.29 14.45 -18.74
CA LYS A 707 37.54 13.20 -18.72
C LYS A 707 37.72 12.51 -17.36
N MET A 708 36.66 11.84 -16.92
CA MET A 708 36.62 11.10 -15.67
C MET A 708 36.56 9.60 -15.95
N GLU A 709 37.01 8.80 -15.00
CA GLU A 709 36.77 7.36 -14.91
C GLU A 709 36.10 7.03 -13.57
N LEU A 710 35.38 5.91 -13.52
CA LEU A 710 34.70 5.49 -12.29
C LEU A 710 35.64 4.63 -11.45
N GLY A 711 35.95 5.09 -10.24
CA GLY A 711 36.63 4.31 -9.20
C GLY A 711 35.65 3.47 -8.38
N GLU A 712 36.07 3.14 -7.17
CA GLU A 712 35.27 2.39 -6.19
C GLU A 712 34.02 3.16 -5.73
N PRO A 713 32.94 2.46 -5.35
CA PRO A 713 31.76 3.04 -4.70
C PRO A 713 32.09 3.88 -3.45
N ASP A 714 31.33 4.94 -3.23
CA ASP A 714 31.27 5.68 -1.96
C ASP A 714 30.30 5.03 -0.97
N GLU A 715 30.15 5.59 0.23
CA GLU A 715 29.25 5.09 1.29
C GLU A 715 27.77 5.02 0.86
N SER A 716 27.39 5.81 -0.16
CA SER A 716 26.04 5.76 -0.75
C SER A 716 25.90 4.68 -1.84
N GLY A 717 26.95 3.90 -2.10
CA GLY A 717 27.02 2.91 -3.17
C GLY A 717 27.32 3.49 -4.55
N ARG A 718 27.51 4.82 -4.68
CA ARG A 718 27.76 5.47 -5.98
C ARG A 718 29.25 5.49 -6.29
N ARG A 719 29.63 5.12 -7.51
CA ARG A 719 31.05 5.10 -7.92
C ARG A 719 31.68 6.49 -7.86
N LYS A 720 32.88 6.59 -7.29
CA LYS A 720 33.64 7.85 -7.19
C LYS A 720 34.21 8.24 -8.54
N PRO A 721 34.06 9.50 -8.98
CA PRO A 721 34.67 9.95 -10.22
C PRO A 721 36.14 10.31 -9.99
N VAL A 722 37.02 9.81 -10.85
CA VAL A 722 38.49 10.03 -10.80
C VAL A 722 38.94 10.71 -12.10
N PRO A 723 39.73 11.81 -12.05
CA PRO A 723 40.23 12.46 -13.26
C PRO A 723 41.19 11.57 -14.06
N LYS A 724 40.95 11.44 -15.37
CA LYS A 724 41.86 10.78 -16.30
C LYS A 724 42.93 11.78 -16.76
N LYS A 725 44.17 11.60 -16.29
CA LYS A 725 45.30 12.51 -16.62
C LYS A 725 45.54 12.60 -18.13
N GLY A 726 45.82 13.79 -18.65
CA GLY A 726 46.15 14.01 -20.07
C GLY A 726 44.93 13.98 -20.99
N SER A 727 43.73 14.12 -20.44
CA SER A 727 42.45 14.12 -21.18
C SER A 727 41.76 15.48 -21.16
N GLU A 728 42.52 16.54 -20.91
CA GLU A 728 42.02 17.91 -20.82
C GLU A 728 41.61 18.43 -22.20
N PHE A 729 40.47 19.11 -22.27
CA PHE A 729 39.93 19.68 -23.51
C PHE A 729 39.06 20.90 -23.23
N PHE A 730 38.79 21.70 -24.26
CA PHE A 730 37.95 22.89 -24.15
C PHE A 730 36.58 22.67 -24.77
N ILE A 731 35.56 23.25 -24.15
CA ILE A 731 34.19 23.36 -24.68
C ILE A 731 33.85 24.84 -24.76
N GLU A 732 33.36 25.30 -25.91
CA GLU A 732 32.88 26.68 -26.07
C GLU A 732 31.60 26.90 -25.27
N ALA A 733 31.52 28.03 -24.55
CA ALA A 733 30.36 28.38 -23.75
C ALA A 733 30.27 29.91 -23.60
N ASP A 734 29.08 30.47 -23.76
CA ASP A 734 28.82 31.88 -23.44
C ASP A 734 28.29 32.04 -22.02
N VAL A 735 27.66 30.98 -21.49
CA VAL A 735 27.03 30.94 -20.16
C VAL A 735 27.34 29.61 -19.51
N VAL A 736 27.71 29.64 -18.22
CA VAL A 736 27.91 28.45 -17.40
C VAL A 736 26.93 28.48 -16.24
N ILE A 737 26.09 27.45 -16.11
CA ILE A 737 25.15 27.29 -15.00
C ILE A 737 25.70 26.25 -14.02
N SER A 738 26.00 26.66 -12.79
CA SER A 738 26.53 25.77 -11.75
C SER A 738 25.43 25.17 -10.88
N ALA A 739 25.13 23.87 -11.08
CA ALA A 739 24.06 23.13 -10.40
C ALA A 739 24.61 21.96 -9.56
N ILE A 740 25.64 22.22 -8.76
CA ILE A 740 26.39 21.19 -8.00
C ILE A 740 25.92 20.99 -6.54
N GLY A 741 24.76 21.55 -6.18
CA GLY A 741 24.14 21.37 -4.86
C GLY A 741 23.70 22.67 -4.20
N GLN A 742 22.97 22.51 -3.10
CA GLN A 742 22.34 23.62 -2.37
C GLN A 742 22.73 23.57 -0.88
N GLN A 743 22.54 24.69 -0.18
CA GLN A 743 22.71 24.81 1.26
C GLN A 743 21.75 25.86 1.86
N PRO A 744 21.35 25.72 3.14
CA PRO A 744 20.58 26.74 3.83
C PRO A 744 21.35 28.04 4.09
N ASP A 745 20.62 29.13 4.29
CA ASP A 745 21.17 30.37 4.84
C ASP A 745 20.79 30.51 6.32
N LEU A 746 21.72 30.16 7.20
CA LEU A 746 21.51 30.16 8.66
C LEU A 746 22.20 31.33 9.37
N SER A 747 22.63 32.35 8.64
CA SER A 747 23.42 33.47 9.17
C SER A 747 22.71 34.27 10.27
N PHE A 748 21.38 34.23 10.33
CA PHE A 748 20.55 34.94 11.31
C PHE A 748 20.32 34.19 12.64
N LEU A 749 20.73 32.92 12.71
CA LEU A 749 20.53 32.07 13.88
C LEU A 749 21.76 32.09 14.80
N PRO A 750 21.65 31.72 16.09
CA PRO A 750 22.81 31.50 16.95
C PRO A 750 23.53 30.20 16.60
N ASP A 751 24.84 30.14 16.87
CA ASP A 751 25.68 28.99 16.46
C ASP A 751 25.37 27.70 17.25
N GLU A 752 24.76 27.80 18.44
CA GLU A 752 24.43 26.66 19.30
C GLU A 752 23.38 25.69 18.72
N ILE A 753 22.57 26.14 17.75
CA ILE A 753 21.61 25.29 17.03
C ILE A 753 22.08 24.91 15.62
N LYS A 754 23.30 25.31 15.22
CA LYS A 754 23.86 25.01 13.89
C LYS A 754 24.89 23.91 14.00
N LYS A 755 24.89 23.01 13.04
CA LYS A 755 25.92 22.00 12.89
C LYS A 755 26.09 21.63 11.42
N ASP A 756 27.33 21.66 10.93
CA ASP A 756 27.68 21.27 9.55
C ASP A 756 26.86 21.97 8.44
N GLY A 757 26.49 23.24 8.67
CA GLY A 757 25.69 24.04 7.73
C GLY A 757 24.18 23.75 7.74
N LEU A 758 23.70 22.95 8.71
CA LEU A 758 22.29 22.61 8.93
C LEU A 758 21.84 23.02 10.35
N ILE A 759 20.54 22.98 10.61
CA ILE A 759 19.96 23.16 11.95
C ILE A 759 19.89 21.81 12.66
N TYR A 760 20.42 21.75 13.87
CA TYR A 760 20.39 20.55 14.71
C TYR A 760 19.11 20.51 15.56
N VAL A 761 18.40 19.39 15.52
CA VAL A 761 17.12 19.17 16.21
C VAL A 761 17.03 17.75 16.76
N ASP A 762 16.15 17.55 17.74
CA ASP A 762 15.61 16.22 18.05
C ASP A 762 14.78 15.72 16.86
N GLU A 763 15.16 14.59 16.26
CA GLU A 763 14.54 14.10 15.02
C GLU A 763 13.05 13.73 15.19
N ASN A 764 12.61 13.35 16.40
CA ASN A 764 11.23 12.92 16.64
C ASN A 764 10.27 14.11 16.79
N THR A 765 10.79 15.29 17.14
CA THR A 765 9.97 16.45 17.50
C THR A 765 10.30 17.69 16.68
N GLY A 766 11.47 17.74 16.05
CA GLY A 766 12.03 18.93 15.40
C GLY A 766 12.40 20.04 16.39
N THR A 767 12.49 19.73 17.70
CA THR A 767 12.86 20.70 18.73
C THR A 767 14.35 21.03 18.64
N THR A 768 14.72 22.31 18.70
CA THR A 768 16.12 22.74 18.82
C THR A 768 16.56 22.79 20.28
N SER A 769 17.83 23.15 20.57
CA SER A 769 18.27 23.43 21.94
C SER A 769 17.66 24.71 22.53
N LEU A 770 17.04 25.56 21.72
CA LEU A 770 16.37 26.78 22.15
C LEU A 770 14.90 26.50 22.54
N PRO A 771 14.47 26.89 23.76
CA PRO A 771 13.07 26.72 24.18
C PRO A 771 12.10 27.44 23.24
N GLY A 772 11.04 26.74 22.84
CA GLY A 772 10.00 27.26 21.94
C GLY A 772 10.40 27.38 20.47
N VAL A 773 11.59 26.92 20.08
CA VAL A 773 12.09 26.99 18.70
C VAL A 773 12.22 25.60 18.10
N PHE A 774 11.57 25.41 16.96
CA PHE A 774 11.52 24.17 16.20
C PHE A 774 12.02 24.40 14.77
N ALA A 775 12.50 23.35 14.11
CA ALA A 775 12.93 23.41 12.71
C ALA A 775 12.61 22.11 11.96
N GLY A 776 12.55 22.20 10.63
CA GLY A 776 12.25 21.06 9.78
C GLY A 776 12.42 21.36 8.28
N GLY A 777 12.28 20.32 7.46
CA GLY A 777 12.53 20.38 6.01
C GLY A 777 14.02 20.50 5.68
N ASP A 778 14.35 21.04 4.50
CA ASP A 778 15.73 21.04 3.97
C ASP A 778 16.75 21.79 4.84
N ALA A 779 16.31 22.67 5.74
CA ALA A 779 17.19 23.33 6.70
C ALA A 779 17.76 22.37 7.76
N VAL A 780 17.08 21.23 7.99
CA VAL A 780 17.48 20.16 8.92
C VAL A 780 18.07 18.97 8.17
N SER A 781 17.38 18.47 7.14
CA SER A 781 17.78 17.24 6.43
C SER A 781 18.81 17.47 5.31
N GLY A 782 19.03 18.73 4.91
CA GLY A 782 19.55 19.05 3.59
C GLY A 782 18.50 18.86 2.48
N PRO A 783 18.83 19.21 1.22
CA PRO A 783 17.89 19.18 0.11
C PRO A 783 17.28 17.79 -0.11
N SER A 784 15.94 17.70 -0.03
CA SER A 784 15.20 16.46 -0.18
C SER A 784 13.94 16.63 -1.06
N ILE A 785 13.07 15.63 -1.07
CA ILE A 785 11.83 15.61 -1.85
C ILE A 785 10.69 16.31 -1.10
N VAL A 786 9.77 16.92 -1.83
CA VAL A 786 8.69 17.77 -1.24
C VAL A 786 7.86 17.05 -0.16
N ILE A 787 7.60 15.74 -0.34
CA ILE A 787 6.78 14.97 0.59
C ILE A 787 7.47 14.75 1.95
N GLU A 788 8.80 14.78 2.02
CA GLU A 788 9.57 14.75 3.28
C GLU A 788 9.41 16.06 4.04
N ALA A 789 9.42 17.20 3.34
CA ALA A 789 9.17 18.50 3.95
C ALA A 789 7.73 18.58 4.54
N VAL A 790 6.75 17.96 3.89
CA VAL A 790 5.39 17.80 4.43
C VAL A 790 5.42 16.94 5.71
N ALA A 791 6.13 15.81 5.70
CA ALA A 791 6.25 14.95 6.88
C ALA A 791 6.85 15.70 8.09
N TRP A 792 7.95 16.44 7.87
CA TRP A 792 8.53 17.34 8.87
C TRP A 792 7.51 18.34 9.41
N GLY A 793 6.76 19.01 8.53
CA GLY A 793 5.79 20.01 8.95
C GLY A 793 4.68 19.44 9.84
N ARG A 794 4.18 18.24 9.53
CA ARG A 794 3.18 17.55 10.38
C ARG A 794 3.74 17.19 11.75
N ARG A 795 4.97 16.65 11.77
CA ARG A 795 5.65 16.25 13.00
C ARG A 795 5.84 17.45 13.93
N VAL A 796 6.36 18.54 13.38
CA VAL A 796 6.64 19.75 14.15
C VAL A 796 5.37 20.46 14.62
N ALA A 797 4.29 20.48 13.82
CA ALA A 797 3.02 21.06 14.26
C ALA A 797 2.47 20.39 15.54
N LYS A 798 2.54 19.06 15.62
CA LYS A 798 2.16 18.33 16.84
C LYS A 798 3.11 18.60 18.01
N ALA A 799 4.41 18.73 17.74
CA ALA A 799 5.40 19.05 18.78
C ALA A 799 5.18 20.44 19.38
N ILE A 800 4.84 21.43 18.54
CA ILE A 800 4.45 22.78 18.97
C ILE A 800 3.20 22.73 19.86
N ASP A 801 2.17 22.00 19.45
CA ASP A 801 0.95 21.82 20.27
C ASP A 801 1.28 21.22 21.65
N ALA A 802 2.03 20.12 21.68
CA ALA A 802 2.41 19.48 22.92
C ALA A 802 3.25 20.39 23.84
N TYR A 803 4.20 21.13 23.28
CA TYR A 803 5.03 22.10 24.00
C TYR A 803 4.18 23.20 24.67
N LEU A 804 3.24 23.81 23.94
CA LEU A 804 2.39 24.89 24.45
C LEU A 804 1.38 24.44 25.51
N HIS A 805 1.08 23.15 25.58
CA HIS A 805 0.19 22.55 26.57
C HIS A 805 0.94 21.84 27.71
N GLY A 806 2.27 21.89 27.74
CA GLY A 806 3.09 21.18 28.74
C GLY A 806 2.87 19.66 28.72
N LYS A 807 2.39 19.12 27.59
CA LYS A 807 2.18 17.69 27.41
C LYS A 807 3.51 17.05 27.08
N LYS A 808 3.74 15.87 27.65
CA LYS A 808 4.85 15.03 27.18
C LYS A 808 4.60 14.77 25.70
N ILE A 809 5.61 15.00 24.86
CA ILE A 809 5.54 14.63 23.45
C ILE A 809 5.64 13.11 23.40
N ASP A 810 4.51 12.44 23.60
CA ASP A 810 4.33 11.05 23.20
C ASP A 810 3.89 11.11 21.74
N PHE A 811 4.87 11.31 20.86
CA PHE A 811 4.59 11.25 19.45
C PHE A 811 4.21 9.79 19.16
N ASP A 812 2.91 9.52 18.99
CA ASP A 812 2.46 8.28 18.38
C ASP A 812 3.00 8.28 16.95
N PRO A 813 4.11 7.58 16.71
CA PRO A 813 4.74 7.61 15.43
C PRO A 813 3.93 6.61 14.62
N VAL A 814 2.85 7.10 14.02
CA VAL A 814 2.35 6.49 12.78
C VAL A 814 3.47 6.49 11.72
N GLU A 815 4.59 7.17 12.00
CA GLU A 815 5.88 7.16 11.29
C GLU A 815 6.93 6.16 11.85
N ARG A 816 6.66 5.36 12.90
CA ARG A 816 7.49 4.21 13.35
C ARG A 816 6.82 2.88 13.07
N ASP A 817 5.52 2.85 12.81
CA ASP A 817 4.84 1.70 12.17
C ASP A 817 5.45 1.36 10.78
N ILE A 818 6.37 2.19 10.28
CA ILE A 818 7.26 1.90 9.14
C ILE A 818 8.12 0.64 9.38
N ASN A 819 8.33 0.21 10.62
CA ASN A 819 9.00 -1.06 10.90
C ASN A 819 8.08 -2.28 10.84
N ARG A 820 7.01 -2.25 10.03
CA ARG A 820 6.53 -3.49 9.42
C ARG A 820 7.54 -4.03 8.41
N MET A 821 8.70 -4.45 8.88
CA MET A 821 9.55 -5.40 8.17
C MET A 821 8.90 -6.80 8.24
N ILE A 822 7.74 -6.93 7.62
CA ILE A 822 7.08 -8.22 7.38
C ILE A 822 6.67 -8.31 5.90
N ALA A 823 7.35 -7.55 5.06
CA ALA A 823 7.41 -7.86 3.66
C ALA A 823 8.75 -7.38 3.15
N SER A 824 9.72 -8.28 3.18
CA SER A 824 10.90 -8.15 2.32
C SER A 824 10.44 -8.00 0.86
N TYR A 825 11.29 -7.40 0.01
CA TYR A 825 11.10 -7.47 -1.46
C TYR A 825 10.86 -8.91 -1.94
N GLU A 826 11.28 -9.90 -1.18
CA GLU A 826 11.12 -11.31 -1.50
C GLU A 826 9.73 -11.85 -1.12
N ASP A 827 9.08 -11.34 -0.06
CA ASP A 827 7.64 -11.56 0.19
C ASP A 827 6.77 -10.91 -0.90
N VAL A 828 7.37 -10.02 -1.71
CA VAL A 828 6.73 -9.48 -2.92
C VAL A 828 6.63 -10.51 -4.03
N ASP A 829 7.61 -11.38 -4.20
CA ASP A 829 7.59 -12.43 -5.22
C ASP A 829 6.65 -13.59 -4.87
N ILE A 830 6.56 -13.97 -3.59
CA ILE A 830 5.70 -15.06 -3.13
C ILE A 830 4.22 -14.75 -3.37
N MET A 831 3.76 -13.53 -3.04
CA MET A 831 2.35 -13.20 -3.28
C MET A 831 2.02 -12.91 -4.75
N LYS A 832 2.99 -12.85 -5.69
CA LYS A 832 2.69 -12.83 -7.14
C LYS A 832 1.90 -14.07 -7.58
N ARG A 833 1.90 -15.13 -6.77
CA ARG A 833 1.30 -16.44 -7.05
C ARG A 833 0.12 -16.78 -6.12
N ASN A 834 -0.36 -15.81 -5.32
CA ASN A 834 -1.54 -15.98 -4.47
C ASN A 834 -2.75 -16.35 -5.35
N VAL A 835 -3.47 -17.43 -4.98
CA VAL A 835 -4.71 -17.86 -5.62
C VAL A 835 -5.75 -16.75 -5.71
N VAL A 836 -5.82 -15.86 -4.71
CA VAL A 836 -6.71 -14.69 -4.72
C VAL A 836 -6.20 -13.64 -5.72
N LEU A 837 -4.87 -13.46 -5.87
CA LEU A 837 -4.29 -12.43 -6.75
C LEU A 837 -4.14 -12.87 -8.22
N SER A 838 -4.09 -14.17 -8.50
CA SER A 838 -3.98 -14.71 -9.87
C SER A 838 -5.28 -14.59 -10.68
N ILE A 839 -6.40 -14.23 -10.05
CA ILE A 839 -7.73 -14.08 -10.66
C ILE A 839 -8.04 -12.62 -11.04
N PHE A 840 -7.12 -11.68 -10.81
CA PHE A 840 -7.29 -10.29 -11.27
C PHE A 840 -6.93 -10.18 -12.75
N GLY A 841 -7.82 -9.55 -13.53
CA GLY A 841 -7.57 -9.28 -14.93
C GLY A 841 -6.34 -8.40 -15.12
N LYS A 842 -5.44 -8.82 -16.02
CA LYS A 842 -4.29 -7.99 -16.42
C LYS A 842 -4.80 -6.82 -17.25
N GLU A 843 -4.53 -5.61 -16.78
CA GLU A 843 -4.78 -4.37 -17.49
C GLU A 843 -3.53 -3.49 -17.39
N LYS A 844 -2.97 -3.12 -18.55
CA LYS A 844 -1.77 -2.28 -18.60
C LYS A 844 -2.01 -0.95 -17.90
N ARG A 845 -0.99 -0.49 -17.17
CA ARG A 845 -0.92 0.88 -16.62
C ARG A 845 -1.24 1.90 -17.71
N LYS A 846 -2.10 2.86 -17.39
CA LYS A 846 -2.44 3.95 -18.32
C LYS A 846 -1.22 4.87 -18.48
N ASN A 847 -0.81 5.07 -19.72
CA ASN A 847 0.23 6.05 -20.04
C ASN A 847 -0.33 7.47 -19.89
N ILE A 848 0.55 8.42 -19.56
CA ILE A 848 0.20 9.83 -19.53
C ILE A 848 0.28 10.43 -20.93
N GLU A 849 -0.68 11.30 -21.25
CA GLU A 849 -0.60 12.12 -22.47
C GLU A 849 0.31 13.33 -22.23
N GLU A 850 1.11 13.66 -23.23
CA GLU A 850 2.10 14.74 -23.17
C GLU A 850 1.84 15.76 -24.29
N ILE A 851 2.32 17.00 -24.14
CA ILE A 851 2.38 17.97 -25.24
C ILE A 851 3.49 17.60 -26.24
N SER A 852 3.40 18.11 -27.47
CA SER A 852 4.39 17.84 -28.53
C SER A 852 5.76 18.41 -28.18
N ILE A 853 6.82 17.85 -28.75
CA ILE A 853 8.20 18.34 -28.55
C ILE A 853 8.30 19.83 -28.93
N ASP A 854 7.71 20.24 -30.04
CA ASP A 854 7.68 21.65 -30.47
C ASP A 854 7.06 22.57 -29.41
N GLU A 855 5.97 22.16 -28.76
CA GLU A 855 5.38 22.93 -27.66
C GLU A 855 6.25 22.90 -26.39
N ARG A 856 6.95 21.79 -26.10
CA ARG A 856 7.87 21.69 -24.97
C ARG A 856 9.03 22.67 -25.09
N ILE A 857 9.65 22.76 -26.27
CA ILE A 857 10.84 23.59 -26.48
C ILE A 857 10.51 25.07 -26.73
N SER A 858 9.25 25.42 -27.05
CA SER A 858 8.86 26.80 -27.35
C SER A 858 8.03 27.46 -26.25
N THR A 859 7.50 26.69 -25.29
CA THR A 859 6.60 27.21 -24.26
C THR A 859 6.93 26.67 -22.85
N PHE A 860 6.37 27.34 -21.86
CA PHE A 860 6.35 26.88 -20.46
C PHE A 860 5.01 26.21 -20.09
N LYS A 861 4.24 25.73 -21.08
CA LYS A 861 3.02 24.96 -20.81
C LYS A 861 3.37 23.68 -20.06
N GLU A 862 2.44 23.22 -19.23
CA GLU A 862 2.56 21.97 -18.49
C GLU A 862 2.75 20.80 -19.46
N VAL A 863 3.80 19.99 -19.26
CA VAL A 863 4.17 18.92 -20.20
C VAL A 863 3.18 17.77 -20.17
N GLU A 864 2.74 17.39 -18.97
CA GLU A 864 1.85 16.27 -18.70
C GLU A 864 0.38 16.72 -18.66
N LYS A 865 -0.53 16.07 -19.40
CA LYS A 865 -1.96 16.47 -19.54
C LYS A 865 -2.94 15.90 -18.49
N GLY A 866 -2.46 15.18 -17.47
CA GLY A 866 -3.31 14.58 -16.43
C GLY A 866 -4.23 13.45 -16.93
N PHE A 867 -5.09 12.91 -16.06
CA PHE A 867 -6.10 11.91 -16.47
C PHE A 867 -7.47 12.54 -16.58
N ASP A 868 -8.25 12.09 -17.57
CA ASP A 868 -9.69 12.32 -17.57
C ASP A 868 -10.40 11.42 -16.53
N LYS A 869 -11.67 11.73 -16.23
CA LYS A 869 -12.49 10.98 -15.27
C LYS A 869 -12.54 9.48 -15.53
N LYS A 870 -12.74 9.06 -16.78
CA LYS A 870 -12.90 7.65 -17.15
C LYS A 870 -11.56 6.92 -16.97
N THR A 871 -10.47 7.55 -17.38
CA THR A 871 -9.11 7.03 -17.26
C THR A 871 -8.70 6.93 -15.78
N ALA A 872 -8.98 7.95 -14.96
CA ALA A 872 -8.69 7.94 -13.54
C ALA A 872 -9.47 6.84 -12.78
N VAL A 873 -10.78 6.71 -13.05
CA VAL A 873 -11.60 5.63 -12.45
C VAL A 873 -11.09 4.25 -12.89
N SER A 874 -10.77 4.07 -14.17
CA SER A 874 -10.22 2.81 -14.68
C SER A 874 -8.87 2.47 -14.04
N GLU A 875 -7.97 3.44 -13.93
CA GLU A 875 -6.66 3.28 -13.30
C GLU A 875 -6.79 3.03 -11.78
N ALA A 876 -7.77 3.66 -11.11
CA ALA A 876 -8.02 3.42 -9.69
C ALA A 876 -8.59 2.01 -9.43
N ASN A 877 -9.46 1.51 -10.32
CA ASN A 877 -10.01 0.14 -10.27
C ASN A 877 -8.94 -0.94 -10.46
N ARG A 878 -7.74 -0.57 -10.89
CA ARG A 878 -6.59 -1.48 -10.89
C ARG A 878 -6.06 -1.75 -9.47
N CYS A 879 -6.42 -0.98 -8.44
CA CYS A 879 -5.86 -1.20 -7.11
C CYS A 879 -6.13 -2.62 -6.58
N LEU A 880 -5.10 -3.34 -6.13
CA LEU A 880 -5.24 -4.67 -5.52
C LEU A 880 -5.79 -4.62 -4.08
N ALA A 881 -5.80 -3.42 -3.47
CA ALA A 881 -6.10 -3.21 -2.06
C ALA A 881 -5.42 -4.26 -1.15
N CYS A 882 -4.12 -4.43 -1.39
CA CYS A 882 -3.28 -5.43 -0.74
C CYS A 882 -3.25 -5.28 0.80
N ARG A 883 -3.08 -6.41 1.50
CA ARG A 883 -3.02 -6.65 2.98
C ARG A 883 -4.31 -7.15 3.65
N ALA A 884 -4.13 -7.84 4.78
CA ALA A 884 -5.01 -8.88 5.33
C ALA A 884 -6.22 -8.38 6.14
N CYS A 885 -6.04 -7.82 7.35
CA CYS A 885 -7.21 -7.37 8.10
C CYS A 885 -7.83 -6.14 7.46
N LEU A 886 -9.15 -6.18 7.45
CA LEU A 886 -9.96 -5.10 6.95
C LEU A 886 -10.18 -4.05 8.08
N GLY A 887 -10.23 -4.44 9.37
CA GLY A 887 -10.60 -3.55 10.48
C GLY A 887 -12.10 -3.55 10.87
N CYS A 888 -12.84 -4.65 10.63
CA CYS A 888 -14.31 -4.64 10.71
C CYS A 888 -14.91 -4.76 12.09
N GLY A 889 -14.09 -5.03 13.10
CA GLY A 889 -14.57 -5.24 14.45
C GLY A 889 -15.36 -6.55 14.66
N ILE A 890 -15.73 -7.30 13.61
CA ILE A 890 -16.59 -8.49 13.76
C ILE A 890 -15.93 -9.51 14.69
N CYS A 891 -14.63 -9.77 14.49
CA CYS A 891 -13.91 -10.72 15.33
C CYS A 891 -13.92 -10.32 16.81
N GLY A 892 -13.86 -9.02 17.13
CA GLY A 892 -13.90 -8.51 18.50
C GLY A 892 -15.31 -8.58 19.08
N ASN A 893 -16.32 -8.21 18.30
CA ASN A 893 -17.72 -8.23 18.71
C ASN A 893 -18.23 -9.63 19.06
N GLU A 894 -17.83 -10.64 18.29
CA GLU A 894 -18.22 -12.04 18.54
C GLU A 894 -17.25 -12.78 19.48
N CYS A 895 -16.19 -12.11 19.96
CA CYS A 895 -15.26 -12.71 20.91
C CYS A 895 -15.87 -12.76 22.31
N ILE A 896 -16.36 -13.93 22.71
CA ILE A 896 -16.98 -14.16 24.04
C ILE A 896 -16.01 -13.82 25.20
N LYS A 897 -14.71 -13.94 24.95
CA LYS A 897 -13.65 -13.67 25.94
C LYS A 897 -13.15 -12.23 25.93
N ASN A 898 -13.62 -11.39 25.00
CA ASN A 898 -13.10 -10.05 24.77
C ASN A 898 -11.56 -10.02 24.66
N ALA A 899 -11.00 -11.02 23.97
CA ALA A 899 -9.57 -11.24 23.89
C ALA A 899 -8.89 -10.39 22.79
N ILE A 900 -9.65 -9.71 21.92
CA ILE A 900 -9.10 -8.97 20.78
C ILE A 900 -8.78 -7.54 21.19
N ASP A 901 -7.51 -7.16 21.06
CA ASP A 901 -7.03 -5.80 21.27
C ASP A 901 -6.53 -5.20 19.95
N TYR A 902 -7.35 -4.35 19.32
CA TYR A 902 -7.00 -3.72 18.04
C TYR A 902 -5.89 -2.67 18.17
N GLU A 903 -5.68 -2.16 19.37
CA GLU A 903 -4.76 -1.06 19.70
C GLU A 903 -3.40 -1.56 20.19
N GLU A 904 -3.20 -2.88 20.28
CA GLU A 904 -1.89 -3.43 20.62
C GLU A 904 -0.84 -2.96 19.60
N LYS A 905 0.20 -2.28 20.12
CA LYS A 905 1.33 -1.76 19.36
C LYS A 905 2.53 -2.70 19.44
N GLU A 906 3.44 -2.58 18.47
CA GLU A 906 4.74 -3.24 18.56
C GLU A 906 5.54 -2.74 19.78
N LYS A 907 6.33 -3.63 20.35
CA LYS A 907 7.15 -3.36 21.54
C LYS A 907 8.62 -3.60 21.20
N GLU A 908 9.48 -2.65 21.52
CA GLU A 908 10.93 -2.85 21.48
C GLU A 908 11.40 -3.40 22.83
N ILE A 909 12.11 -4.53 22.81
CA ILE A 909 12.56 -5.22 24.02
C ILE A 909 14.08 -5.40 23.91
N GLU A 910 14.79 -5.00 24.96
CA GLU A 910 16.24 -5.15 25.06
C GLU A 910 16.57 -6.31 25.99
N ILE A 911 17.39 -7.25 25.50
CA ILE A 911 17.82 -8.42 26.26
C ILE A 911 19.34 -8.38 26.37
N PHE A 912 19.86 -8.35 27.60
CA PHE A 912 21.29 -8.52 27.83
C PHE A 912 21.66 -9.99 27.64
N ALA A 913 22.36 -10.30 26.55
CA ALA A 913 22.72 -11.65 26.17
C ALA A 913 23.98 -12.11 26.89
N LYS A 914 23.92 -13.26 27.56
CA LYS A 914 25.11 -14.01 28.02
C LYS A 914 25.85 -14.64 26.84
N SER A 915 25.08 -15.24 25.94
CA SER A 915 25.53 -15.74 24.65
C SER A 915 24.41 -15.52 23.63
N ILE A 916 24.79 -15.53 22.35
CA ILE A 916 23.86 -15.40 21.23
C ILE A 916 24.10 -16.60 20.32
N GLU A 917 23.06 -17.39 20.12
CA GLU A 917 23.04 -18.54 19.22
C GLU A 917 22.05 -18.26 18.09
N ILE A 918 22.30 -18.82 16.92
CA ILE A 918 21.52 -18.53 15.72
C ILE A 918 21.13 -19.82 15.04
N ASP A 919 19.84 -19.99 14.82
CA ASP A 919 19.25 -21.07 14.05
C ASP A 919 18.60 -20.49 12.78
N PRO A 920 19.35 -20.42 11.65
CA PRO A 920 18.91 -19.68 10.49
C PRO A 920 17.73 -20.38 9.79
N GLU A 921 16.76 -19.58 9.35
CA GLU A 921 15.66 -20.10 8.57
C GLU A 921 16.04 -20.38 7.12
N ILE A 922 15.44 -21.44 6.61
CA ILE A 922 15.37 -21.83 5.21
C ILE A 922 14.32 -20.97 4.52
N LYS A 923 14.65 -20.53 3.32
CA LYS A 923 13.74 -19.80 2.46
C LYS A 923 13.75 -20.44 1.09
N PHE A 924 12.59 -20.52 0.46
CA PHE A 924 12.44 -21.19 -0.82
C PHE A 924 12.00 -20.22 -1.90
N ASN A 925 12.35 -20.55 -3.15
CA ASN A 925 11.82 -19.87 -4.33
C ASN A 925 10.65 -20.69 -4.88
N HIS A 926 9.45 -20.11 -4.97
CA HIS A 926 8.24 -20.84 -5.39
C HIS A 926 8.17 -21.13 -6.90
N GLU A 927 9.28 -21.12 -7.64
CA GLU A 927 9.29 -21.82 -8.94
C GLU A 927 9.24 -23.35 -8.75
N PHE A 928 9.45 -23.80 -7.52
CA PHE A 928 9.53 -25.18 -7.08
C PHE A 928 8.68 -25.38 -5.83
N PHE A 929 8.32 -26.63 -5.53
CA PHE A 929 7.72 -26.98 -4.25
C PHE A 929 8.79 -26.96 -3.17
N THR A 930 8.45 -26.47 -1.99
CA THR A 930 9.32 -26.61 -0.83
C THR A 930 9.23 -28.04 -0.29
N PRO A 931 10.27 -28.56 0.36
CA PRO A 931 10.21 -29.85 1.04
C PRO A 931 9.04 -29.93 2.04
N PHE A 932 8.67 -28.82 2.68
CA PHE A 932 7.57 -28.75 3.64
C PHE A 932 6.20 -28.81 2.98
N GLU A 933 6.05 -28.16 1.82
CA GLU A 933 4.83 -28.30 1.02
C GLU A 933 4.66 -29.73 0.51
N VAL A 934 5.77 -30.40 0.15
CA VAL A 934 5.74 -31.83 -0.21
C VAL A 934 5.37 -32.70 0.98
N GLU A 935 5.91 -32.41 2.17
CA GLU A 935 5.48 -33.11 3.40
C GLU A 935 4.00 -32.89 3.71
N ASP A 936 3.47 -31.68 3.55
CA ASP A 936 2.04 -31.39 3.73
C ASP A 936 1.19 -32.24 2.78
N ILE A 937 1.61 -32.32 1.52
CA ILE A 937 0.98 -33.15 0.48
C ILE A 937 1.02 -34.64 0.88
N LEU A 938 2.16 -35.12 1.39
CA LEU A 938 2.33 -36.51 1.84
C LEU A 938 1.54 -36.82 3.13
N ASP A 939 1.51 -35.90 4.09
CA ASP A 939 0.80 -36.01 5.38
C ASP A 939 -0.72 -36.07 5.15
N LEU A 940 -1.22 -35.29 4.19
CA LEU A 940 -2.63 -35.36 3.76
C LEU A 940 -2.92 -36.60 2.91
N GLY A 941 -1.90 -37.38 2.52
CA GLY A 941 -2.02 -38.56 1.66
C GLY A 941 -2.27 -38.23 0.17
N ILE A 942 -2.14 -36.97 -0.22
CA ILE A 942 -2.56 -36.43 -1.52
C ILE A 942 -1.41 -36.54 -2.53
N ILE A 943 -1.13 -37.73 -3.06
CA ILE A 943 0.03 -37.93 -3.96
C ILE A 943 -0.35 -37.58 -5.41
N MET A 944 -0.70 -36.32 -5.69
CA MET A 944 -1.20 -35.90 -7.00
C MET A 944 -0.57 -34.63 -7.58
N ASP A 945 -0.48 -34.56 -8.91
CA ASP A 945 0.03 -33.40 -9.67
C ASP A 945 -1.07 -32.35 -9.98
N PHE A 946 -0.71 -31.31 -10.75
CA PHE A 946 -1.65 -30.26 -11.21
C PHE A 946 -2.76 -30.77 -12.15
N ASN A 947 -2.73 -32.03 -12.57
CA ASN A 947 -3.74 -32.70 -13.38
C ASN A 947 -4.56 -33.71 -12.58
N ALA A 948 -4.38 -33.78 -11.26
CA ALA A 948 -4.95 -34.80 -10.38
C ALA A 948 -4.58 -36.24 -10.81
N GLU A 949 -3.40 -36.40 -11.41
CA GLU A 949 -2.79 -37.69 -11.67
C GLU A 949 -1.85 -38.06 -10.53
N LYS A 950 -1.67 -39.36 -10.30
CA LYS A 950 -0.69 -39.84 -9.32
C LYS A 950 0.69 -39.26 -9.59
N LEU A 951 1.30 -38.68 -8.55
CA LEU A 951 2.69 -38.24 -8.59
C LEU A 951 3.57 -39.47 -8.83
N LYS A 952 4.27 -39.48 -9.96
CA LYS A 952 5.14 -40.58 -10.37
C LYS A 952 6.59 -40.21 -10.27
N LYS A 953 6.93 -38.96 -10.58
CA LYS A 953 8.32 -38.52 -10.71
C LYS A 953 8.53 -37.17 -10.06
N ILE A 954 9.52 -37.10 -9.17
CA ILE A 954 9.96 -35.85 -8.60
C ILE A 954 11.45 -35.64 -8.83
N CYS A 955 11.88 -34.38 -8.92
CA CYS A 955 13.29 -34.03 -9.02
C CYS A 955 13.69 -33.14 -7.85
N PHE A 956 14.78 -33.51 -7.18
CA PHE A 956 15.43 -32.66 -6.19
C PHE A 956 16.49 -31.78 -6.86
N LEU A 957 16.39 -30.48 -6.66
CA LEU A 957 17.34 -29.50 -7.17
C LEU A 957 18.25 -29.01 -6.03
N ASN A 958 19.56 -28.93 -6.31
CA ASN A 958 20.56 -28.28 -5.45
C ASN A 958 20.58 -28.81 -4.00
N PHE A 959 20.45 -30.13 -3.82
CA PHE A 959 20.31 -30.78 -2.52
C PHE A 959 21.64 -31.25 -1.92
N GLU A 960 21.68 -31.36 -0.59
CA GLU A 960 22.74 -32.03 0.17
C GLU A 960 22.12 -33.24 0.91
N LYS A 961 22.82 -34.38 0.93
CA LYS A 961 22.34 -35.57 1.67
C LYS A 961 22.41 -35.30 3.17
N ASN A 962 21.25 -35.20 3.81
CA ASN A 962 21.09 -35.07 5.25
C ASN A 962 19.95 -35.95 5.75
N LYS A 963 19.78 -35.99 7.08
CA LYS A 963 18.79 -36.83 7.74
C LYS A 963 17.37 -36.54 7.24
N TYR A 964 16.97 -35.28 7.20
CA TYR A 964 15.65 -34.87 6.74
C TYR A 964 15.40 -35.21 5.25
N PHE A 965 16.43 -35.07 4.42
CA PHE A 965 16.36 -35.47 3.02
C PHE A 965 16.14 -36.98 2.90
N GLU A 966 16.91 -37.81 3.61
CA GLU A 966 16.73 -39.27 3.55
C GLU A 966 15.37 -39.68 4.13
N GLU A 967 14.88 -39.06 5.20
CA GLU A 967 13.52 -39.29 5.73
C GLU A 967 12.44 -38.90 4.71
N LEU A 968 12.52 -37.70 4.13
CA LEU A 968 11.57 -37.25 3.12
C LEU A 968 11.62 -38.15 1.89
N LYS A 969 12.82 -38.53 1.46
CA LYS A 969 13.04 -39.47 0.35
C LYS A 969 12.48 -40.84 0.64
N GLU A 970 12.69 -41.41 1.82
CA GLU A 970 12.09 -42.66 2.25
C GLU A 970 10.56 -42.56 2.21
N ARG A 971 9.99 -41.50 2.80
CA ARG A 971 8.54 -41.25 2.75
C ARG A 971 8.01 -41.16 1.32
N ILE A 972 8.74 -40.52 0.41
CA ILE A 972 8.38 -40.39 -1.01
C ILE A 972 8.45 -41.75 -1.72
N LEU A 973 9.51 -42.53 -1.47
CA LEU A 973 9.69 -43.87 -2.03
C LEU A 973 8.65 -44.86 -1.49
N GLU A 974 8.29 -44.77 -0.21
CA GLU A 974 7.21 -45.55 0.42
C GLU A 974 5.86 -45.26 -0.24
N LYS A 975 5.65 -44.04 -0.75
CA LYS A 975 4.47 -43.69 -1.56
C LYS A 975 4.56 -44.16 -3.02
N GLY A 976 5.65 -44.82 -3.42
CA GLY A 976 5.85 -45.36 -4.77
C GLY A 976 6.18 -44.30 -5.83
N ILE A 977 6.74 -43.17 -5.41
CA ILE A 977 7.10 -42.05 -6.28
C ILE A 977 8.59 -42.18 -6.64
N GLU A 978 8.90 -42.18 -7.94
CA GLU A 978 10.26 -42.23 -8.45
C GLU A 978 10.97 -40.88 -8.24
N ILE A 979 12.23 -40.94 -7.83
CA ILE A 979 13.09 -39.76 -7.70
C ILE A 979 14.04 -39.74 -8.90
N CYS A 980 13.98 -38.69 -9.70
CA CYS A 980 14.77 -38.51 -10.90
C CYS A 980 15.91 -37.53 -10.69
N ASP A 981 17.06 -37.82 -11.32
CA ASP A 981 18.24 -36.96 -11.30
C ASP A 981 18.17 -35.77 -12.27
N ALA A 982 17.16 -35.75 -13.16
CA ALA A 982 16.97 -34.72 -14.18
C ALA A 982 15.56 -34.12 -14.12
N ASP A 983 15.42 -32.86 -14.53
CA ASP A 983 14.22 -32.06 -14.39
C ASP A 983 13.21 -32.20 -15.55
N ILE A 984 13.47 -33.12 -16.47
CA ILE A 984 12.70 -33.35 -17.69
C ILE A 984 11.58 -34.37 -17.41
N GLY A 985 10.33 -33.95 -17.62
CA GLY A 985 9.16 -34.84 -17.48
C GLY A 985 8.85 -35.26 -16.05
N VAL A 986 9.23 -34.43 -15.07
CA VAL A 986 8.91 -34.61 -13.65
C VAL A 986 7.68 -33.82 -13.24
N ASP A 987 6.91 -34.39 -12.32
CA ASP A 987 5.63 -33.83 -11.87
C ASP A 987 5.88 -32.65 -10.92
N PHE A 988 6.74 -32.84 -9.92
CA PHE A 988 7.22 -31.79 -9.02
C PHE A 988 8.74 -31.65 -9.03
N LYS A 989 9.18 -30.42 -8.80
CA LYS A 989 10.57 -30.05 -8.58
C LYS A 989 10.68 -29.50 -7.17
N ILE A 990 11.65 -29.99 -6.40
CA ILE A 990 11.86 -29.62 -4.99
C ILE A 990 13.22 -28.94 -4.87
N ASP A 991 13.27 -27.68 -4.42
CA ASP A 991 14.52 -26.89 -4.38
C ASP A 991 15.07 -26.73 -2.95
N PHE A 992 16.36 -27.04 -2.79
CA PHE A 992 17.10 -27.06 -1.53
C PHE A 992 18.22 -25.98 -1.45
N LYS A 993 18.22 -24.91 -2.27
CA LYS A 993 19.31 -23.89 -2.27
C LYS A 993 19.47 -23.06 -0.97
N TYR A 994 20.12 -23.62 0.05
CA TYR A 994 20.21 -23.00 1.39
C TYR A 994 21.39 -22.06 1.62
N SER A 995 22.50 -22.25 0.90
CA SER A 995 23.71 -21.43 1.07
C SER A 995 23.58 -20.02 0.47
N GLU A 996 22.59 -19.81 -0.40
CA GLU A 996 22.38 -18.54 -1.10
C GLU A 996 21.36 -17.61 -0.42
N LEU A 997 20.75 -18.04 0.68
CA LEU A 997 19.59 -17.38 1.27
C LEU A 997 19.92 -15.97 1.78
N PRO A 998 19.09 -14.96 1.46
CA PRO A 998 19.28 -13.59 1.93
C PRO A 998 19.34 -13.47 3.45
N TYR A 999 18.55 -14.28 4.18
CA TYR A 999 18.55 -14.29 5.65
C TYR A 999 19.88 -14.79 6.21
N TYR A 1000 20.36 -15.95 5.72
CA TYR A 1000 21.68 -16.50 6.06
C TYR A 1000 22.82 -15.52 5.74
N LYS A 1001 22.81 -14.91 4.55
CA LYS A 1001 23.80 -13.88 4.14
C LYS A 1001 23.73 -12.60 4.98
N ARG A 1002 22.53 -12.14 5.35
CA ARG A 1002 22.30 -10.92 6.14
C ARG A 1002 22.77 -11.11 7.57
N ILE A 1003 22.42 -12.24 8.18
CA ILE A 1003 22.93 -12.63 9.50
C ILE A 1003 24.45 -12.64 9.47
N ARG A 1004 25.08 -13.36 8.54
CA ARG A 1004 26.53 -13.42 8.43
C ARG A 1004 27.20 -12.04 8.34
N ARG A 1005 26.55 -11.06 7.71
CA ARG A 1005 27.00 -9.66 7.63
C ARG A 1005 26.75 -8.82 8.89
N MET A 1006 25.72 -9.13 9.68
CA MET A 1006 25.41 -8.41 10.92
C MET A 1006 26.34 -8.80 12.07
N PHE A 1007 26.90 -10.01 12.01
CA PHE A 1007 27.83 -10.56 13.02
C PHE A 1007 29.30 -10.45 12.62
N SER A 1008 29.60 -10.07 11.37
CA SER A 1008 30.94 -9.70 10.87
C SER A 1008 31.17 -8.20 10.99
#